data_AF-A0A954P4D3-F1
#
_entry.id   AF-A0A954P4D3-F1
#
_cell.length_a   1.000
_cell.length_b   1.000
_cell.length_c   1.000
_cell.angle_alpha   90.00
_cell.angle_beta   90.00
_cell.angle_gamma   90.00
#
_symmetry.space_group_name_H-M   'P 1'
#
loop_
_entity.id
_entity.type
_entity.pdbx_description
1 polymer ?
#
loop_
_entity_poly.entity_id
_entity_poly.type
_entity_poly.pdbx_seq_one_letter_code
_entity_poly.pdbx_strand_id
1 'polypeptide(L)'
;MMEPASADQAILWTPAGWTPGLVSILIWSFGLLLLTMVPFAPVTGILVYVALFYGIRRFSPELSFMLRSGMRELICGLSIAGTLVWMSRHRRLNVWPPPLPVLLATTFVCWVVASSLIVAPLAGNDLGVLKHGLTAYVSSFGLLLVAASRISPGRQLLWLAFVLATALVVRAHSWADAVHLDEDLAVLSVMAIPLCGGAMMVSNRRWQKGAYSLLILELLRILYLTQNRGAAVALAVLVPVGWLISSHRMVVAAVAGPCLLIAGTLFRSTGYWQRFEVLLEHGLRTGSAAERLILWEAAWTMFRSHWCFGIGPGNFGAMIGNYAPHMAGYSSHNTLLTVLVELGLPGLVIYLVTCLAIAISLWCARRYATFPQDRIAAASVFVALTAFLVAGMFITRSAQALPWILAGFAVSLSLRRTAGAASCFQATSQPWRECELPPHAGQREEQAVHIRPAPQQQHFVLLTALFAAIAIYGSLVPLEFQSLGFAEAAARFTRIPWLQLTIHHRADWVANILLFVPLGFLGMGALNVDRPEIPIRRTVTLAAVVACCTLLSIALEFTQLWFPPRTVSQNDIAAETLGGIAGAVLWLWAGQSLTEWCRIYTRNAAPHRRFNWLLDAYLLGLVVYSVMPLDLTISLHELHDKFQLGRIELIPFSHQYSSPLSAVYELLSAALIFVPAGIWSCTILLSAGETSRPVGLSLLIVLMVAMGIEAAQLLVYSRFTSVTDVLLGCVGGGIGVAVQRLWLNRVPPVRSAGRPRQLQQALIWAAVAVVYSMFLALLFWAPFDWTLDPAGVEGRLHGFWAVPFSRLYFGTEYHALVHILRRVLWFVPLGALLSLAVQRCPVWTVMPKLRLVLLSAAGVFVCAVAFTVELAQVLLPEKFADVTDVLLSGTGGLLGL
;
A
#
# COMPACT_ATOMS: atom_id res chain seq x y z
N MET A 1 -10.25 10.85 -40.68
CA MET A 1 -11.36 11.69 -40.20
C MET A 1 -12.65 11.09 -40.78
N MET A 2 -13.42 10.38 -39.95
CA MET A 2 -14.83 10.09 -40.21
C MET A 2 -15.62 11.05 -39.30
N GLU A 3 -16.69 11.65 -39.83
CA GLU A 3 -17.60 12.51 -39.06
C GLU A 3 -18.11 11.81 -37.79
N PRO A 4 -18.31 12.54 -36.68
CA PRO A 4 -18.89 11.98 -35.47
C PRO A 4 -20.39 11.75 -35.70
N ALA A 5 -20.77 10.51 -35.97
CA ALA A 5 -22.16 10.08 -35.87
C ALA A 5 -22.66 10.39 -34.44
N SER A 6 -23.83 10.98 -34.34
CA SER A 6 -24.51 11.38 -33.10
C SER A 6 -24.48 10.27 -32.04
N ALA A 7 -24.43 10.67 -30.77
CA ALA A 7 -24.17 9.81 -29.61
C ALA A 7 -25.07 8.56 -29.47
N ASP A 8 -26.23 8.52 -30.14
CA ASP A 8 -27.11 7.34 -30.20
C ASP A 8 -26.62 6.25 -31.17
N GLN A 9 -25.77 6.57 -32.14
CA GLN A 9 -25.35 5.65 -33.20
C GLN A 9 -24.04 4.90 -32.91
N ALA A 10 -23.19 5.35 -31.98
CA ALA A 10 -21.83 4.82 -31.85
C ALA A 10 -21.71 3.55 -30.97
N ILE A 11 -22.63 3.31 -30.03
CA ILE A 11 -22.50 2.21 -29.06
C ILE A 11 -23.28 0.96 -29.49
N LEU A 12 -24.31 1.12 -30.32
CA LEU A 12 -25.10 0.03 -30.87
C LEU A 12 -25.54 0.42 -32.28
N TRP A 13 -24.69 0.17 -33.26
CA TRP A 13 -25.07 0.34 -34.66
C TRP A 13 -25.50 -1.02 -35.22
N THR A 14 -26.78 -1.11 -35.57
CA THR A 14 -27.31 -2.21 -36.38
C THR A 14 -28.00 -1.56 -37.58
N PRO A 15 -27.58 -1.85 -38.83
CA PRO A 15 -28.27 -1.33 -40.00
C PRO A 15 -29.76 -1.66 -39.93
N ALA A 16 -30.62 -0.73 -40.35
CA ALA A 16 -32.06 -0.99 -40.43
C ALA A 16 -32.31 -2.20 -41.37
N GLY A 17 -33.06 -3.20 -40.90
CA GLY A 17 -33.32 -4.43 -41.65
C GLY A 17 -32.18 -5.47 -41.63
N TRP A 18 -31.11 -5.25 -40.86
CA TRP A 18 -30.05 -6.24 -40.71
C TRP A 18 -30.57 -7.52 -40.04
N THR A 19 -30.24 -8.67 -40.62
CA THR A 19 -30.56 -9.99 -40.07
C THR A 19 -29.27 -10.80 -39.89
N PRO A 20 -29.18 -11.63 -38.83
CA PRO A 20 -28.00 -12.44 -38.60
C PRO A 20 -27.85 -13.50 -39.68
N GLY A 21 -26.65 -13.61 -40.25
CA GLY A 21 -26.34 -14.67 -41.22
C GLY A 21 -26.43 -16.07 -40.60
N LEU A 22 -26.63 -17.09 -41.45
CA LEU A 22 -26.79 -18.48 -41.04
C LEU A 22 -25.64 -18.97 -40.13
N VAL A 23 -24.40 -18.58 -40.43
CA VAL A 23 -23.22 -18.95 -39.63
C VAL A 23 -23.32 -18.41 -38.20
N SER A 24 -23.72 -17.14 -38.03
CA SER A 24 -23.91 -16.53 -36.71
C SER A 24 -25.02 -17.24 -35.92
N ILE A 25 -26.14 -17.56 -36.59
CA ILE A 25 -27.25 -18.31 -35.99
C ILE A 25 -26.78 -19.69 -35.51
N LEU A 26 -26.02 -20.42 -36.33
CA LEU A 26 -25.48 -21.73 -35.99
C LEU A 26 -24.51 -21.65 -34.79
N ILE A 27 -23.60 -20.68 -34.78
CA ILE A 27 -22.64 -20.46 -33.67
C ILE A 27 -23.39 -20.16 -32.37
N TRP A 28 -24.38 -19.26 -32.41
CA TRP A 28 -25.19 -18.90 -31.25
C TRP A 28 -26.03 -20.08 -30.74
N SER A 29 -26.66 -20.82 -31.65
CA SER A 29 -27.47 -22.00 -31.32
C SER A 29 -26.60 -23.09 -30.68
N PHE A 30 -25.40 -23.32 -31.22
CA PHE A 30 -24.44 -24.25 -30.63
C PHE A 30 -23.98 -23.80 -29.25
N GLY A 31 -23.70 -22.51 -29.06
CA GLY A 31 -23.37 -21.94 -27.76
C GLY A 31 -24.48 -22.14 -26.72
N LEU A 32 -25.73 -21.88 -27.11
CA LEU A 32 -26.90 -22.13 -26.26
C LEU A 32 -27.08 -23.62 -25.93
N LEU A 33 -26.85 -24.52 -26.91
CA LEU A 33 -26.88 -25.96 -26.67
C LEU A 33 -25.82 -26.38 -25.64
N LEU A 34 -24.61 -25.84 -25.70
CA LEU A 34 -23.55 -26.12 -24.72
C LEU A 34 -23.92 -25.68 -23.30
N LEU A 35 -24.80 -24.69 -23.12
CA LEU A 35 -25.26 -24.28 -21.79
C LEU A 35 -26.06 -25.36 -21.06
N THR A 36 -26.62 -26.34 -21.79
CA THR A 36 -27.27 -27.52 -21.17
C THR A 36 -26.31 -28.36 -20.32
N MET A 37 -25.00 -28.20 -20.52
CA MET A 37 -23.96 -28.87 -19.73
C MET A 37 -23.62 -28.17 -18.42
N VAL A 38 -24.06 -26.92 -18.20
CA VAL A 38 -23.74 -26.14 -16.98
C VAL A 38 -24.13 -26.86 -15.67
N PRO A 39 -25.30 -27.52 -15.55
CA PRO A 39 -25.67 -28.28 -14.35
C PRO A 39 -24.72 -29.44 -13.99
N PHE A 40 -23.89 -29.86 -14.94
CA PHE A 40 -22.89 -30.92 -14.77
C PHE A 40 -21.48 -30.34 -14.66
N ALA A 41 -21.18 -29.30 -15.44
CA ALA A 41 -19.90 -28.61 -15.49
C ALA A 41 -20.11 -27.07 -15.53
N PRO A 42 -20.13 -26.39 -14.38
CA PRO A 42 -20.43 -24.95 -14.31
C PRO A 42 -19.50 -24.06 -15.16
N VAL A 43 -18.25 -24.48 -15.34
CA VAL A 43 -17.26 -23.75 -16.16
C VAL A 43 -17.69 -23.57 -17.61
N THR A 44 -18.53 -24.47 -18.14
CA THR A 44 -19.00 -24.40 -19.52
C THR A 44 -19.72 -23.07 -19.79
N GLY A 45 -20.46 -22.53 -18.81
CA GLY A 45 -21.12 -21.23 -18.95
C GLY A 45 -20.13 -20.07 -19.17
N ILE A 46 -19.02 -20.08 -18.43
CA ILE A 46 -17.92 -19.11 -18.59
C ILE A 46 -17.28 -19.26 -19.97
N LEU A 47 -16.99 -20.49 -20.39
CA LEU A 47 -16.32 -20.77 -21.67
C LEU A 47 -17.19 -20.35 -22.86
N VAL A 48 -18.50 -20.65 -22.82
CA VAL A 48 -19.46 -20.21 -23.84
C VAL A 48 -19.53 -18.68 -23.90
N TYR A 49 -19.60 -18.01 -22.74
CA TYR A 49 -19.59 -16.55 -22.69
C TYR A 49 -18.33 -15.96 -23.35
N VAL A 50 -17.15 -16.46 -22.97
CA VAL A 50 -15.86 -16.02 -23.50
C VAL A 50 -15.77 -16.24 -25.01
N ALA A 51 -16.17 -17.43 -25.49
CA ALA A 51 -16.11 -17.76 -26.91
C ALA A 51 -17.02 -16.84 -27.76
N LEU A 52 -18.26 -16.61 -27.31
CA LEU A 52 -19.23 -15.83 -28.07
C LEU A 52 -18.95 -14.32 -28.01
N PHE A 53 -18.68 -13.76 -26.83
CA PHE A 53 -18.56 -12.30 -26.68
C PHE A 53 -17.16 -11.76 -26.98
N TYR A 54 -16.10 -12.56 -26.86
CA TYR A 54 -14.74 -12.12 -27.21
C TYR A 54 -14.26 -12.61 -28.58
N GLY A 55 -14.97 -13.56 -29.20
CA GLY A 55 -14.74 -13.99 -30.58
C GLY A 55 -15.32 -13.06 -31.64
N ILE A 56 -16.17 -12.10 -31.28
CA ILE A 56 -16.82 -11.16 -32.20
C ILE A 56 -16.21 -9.76 -32.06
N ARG A 57 -16.12 -9.01 -33.16
CA ARG A 57 -15.64 -7.63 -33.17
C ARG A 57 -16.57 -6.69 -32.39
N ARG A 58 -15.99 -5.74 -31.65
CA ARG A 58 -16.73 -4.78 -30.81
C ARG A 58 -17.78 -3.96 -31.56
N PHE A 59 -17.43 -3.38 -32.69
CA PHE A 59 -18.31 -2.51 -33.48
C PHE A 59 -18.93 -3.30 -34.64
N SER A 60 -19.53 -4.45 -34.33
CA SER A 60 -20.19 -5.29 -35.32
C SER A 60 -21.71 -5.31 -35.09
N PRO A 61 -22.51 -5.41 -36.17
CA PRO A 61 -23.95 -5.60 -36.06
C PRO A 61 -24.33 -6.84 -35.24
N GLU A 62 -23.54 -7.91 -35.33
CA GLU A 62 -23.73 -9.17 -34.60
C GLU A 62 -23.66 -8.96 -33.09
N LEU A 63 -22.59 -8.32 -32.59
CA LEU A 63 -22.45 -8.05 -31.15
C LEU A 63 -23.55 -7.10 -30.67
N SER A 64 -23.86 -6.08 -31.46
CA SER A 64 -24.92 -5.11 -31.14
C SER A 64 -26.28 -5.80 -31.02
N PHE A 65 -26.60 -6.73 -31.93
CA PHE A 65 -27.80 -7.54 -31.87
C PHE A 65 -27.85 -8.44 -30.63
N MET A 66 -26.74 -9.13 -30.30
CA MET A 66 -26.64 -9.96 -29.10
C MET A 66 -26.87 -9.17 -27.81
N LEU A 67 -26.34 -7.95 -27.72
CA LEU A 67 -26.50 -7.08 -26.56
C LEU A 67 -27.92 -6.53 -26.44
N ARG A 68 -28.58 -6.18 -27.55
CA ARG A 68 -29.97 -5.68 -27.53
C ARG A 68 -31.00 -6.77 -27.28
N SER A 69 -30.77 -7.98 -27.77
CA SER A 69 -31.69 -9.12 -27.64
C SER A 69 -31.72 -9.74 -26.24
N GLY A 70 -30.86 -9.30 -25.32
CA GLY A 70 -30.78 -9.87 -23.97
C GLY A 70 -30.00 -11.19 -23.90
N MET A 71 -29.25 -11.56 -24.95
CA MET A 71 -28.51 -12.84 -24.98
C MET A 71 -27.44 -12.89 -23.89
N ARG A 72 -26.83 -11.76 -23.53
CA ARG A 72 -25.83 -11.68 -22.46
C ARG A 72 -26.43 -12.08 -21.13
N GLU A 73 -27.58 -11.50 -20.80
CA GLU A 73 -28.33 -11.72 -19.58
C GLU A 73 -28.86 -13.16 -19.52
N LEU A 74 -29.33 -13.70 -20.65
CA LEU A 74 -29.75 -15.09 -20.79
C LEU A 74 -28.60 -16.07 -20.51
N ILE A 75 -27.45 -15.90 -21.17
CA ILE A 75 -26.28 -16.78 -21.00
C ILE A 75 -25.78 -16.73 -19.56
N CYS A 76 -25.72 -15.53 -18.96
CA CYS A 76 -25.33 -15.36 -17.57
C CYS A 76 -26.35 -16.01 -16.61
N GLY A 77 -27.64 -15.78 -16.82
CA GLY A 77 -28.72 -16.35 -16.00
C GLY A 77 -28.73 -17.87 -16.02
N LEU A 78 -28.62 -18.49 -17.20
CA LEU A 78 -28.50 -19.94 -17.35
C LEU A 78 -27.22 -20.48 -16.70
N SER A 79 -26.11 -19.74 -16.78
CA SER A 79 -24.86 -20.11 -16.12
C SER A 79 -24.99 -20.13 -14.60
N ILE A 80 -25.63 -19.12 -14.00
CA ILE A 80 -25.91 -19.06 -12.55
C ILE A 80 -26.86 -20.19 -12.14
N ALA A 81 -28.00 -20.33 -12.83
CA ALA A 81 -29.01 -21.33 -12.51
C ALA A 81 -28.44 -22.76 -12.59
N GLY A 82 -27.69 -23.07 -13.65
CA GLY A 82 -27.03 -24.37 -13.78
C GLY A 82 -25.97 -24.59 -12.69
N THR A 83 -25.22 -23.54 -12.31
CA THR A 83 -24.25 -23.64 -11.20
C THR A 83 -24.94 -23.92 -9.87
N LEU A 84 -26.10 -23.32 -9.59
CA LEU A 84 -26.89 -23.59 -8.39
C LEU A 84 -27.40 -25.04 -8.36
N VAL A 85 -27.87 -25.57 -9.50
CA VAL A 85 -28.24 -26.99 -9.63
C VAL A 85 -27.05 -27.90 -9.41
N TRP A 86 -25.87 -27.54 -9.94
CA TRP A 86 -24.65 -28.28 -9.70
C TRP A 86 -24.26 -28.26 -8.21
N MET A 87 -24.33 -27.11 -7.55
CA MET A 87 -24.02 -26.96 -6.12
C MET A 87 -24.97 -27.76 -5.23
N SER A 88 -26.27 -27.79 -5.56
CA SER A 88 -27.27 -28.54 -4.79
C SER A 88 -27.01 -30.05 -4.88
N ARG A 89 -26.70 -30.57 -6.08
CA ARG A 89 -26.32 -31.97 -6.30
C ARG A 89 -25.06 -32.38 -5.52
N HIS A 90 -24.12 -31.46 -5.34
CA HIS A 90 -22.84 -31.74 -4.66
C HIS A 90 -22.83 -31.31 -3.18
N ARG A 91 -23.98 -30.92 -2.60
CA ARG A 91 -24.11 -30.43 -1.21
C ARG A 91 -23.12 -29.31 -0.84
N ARG A 92 -22.83 -28.40 -1.77
CA ARG A 92 -21.83 -27.31 -1.59
C ARG A 92 -22.42 -25.94 -1.25
N LEU A 93 -23.66 -25.88 -0.77
CA LEU A 93 -24.42 -24.63 -0.58
C LEU A 93 -23.92 -23.76 0.60
N ASN A 94 -23.08 -24.28 1.50
CA ASN A 94 -22.59 -23.53 2.67
C ASN A 94 -21.20 -22.91 2.44
N VAL A 95 -21.17 -21.64 2.04
CA VAL A 95 -19.98 -20.77 2.19
C VAL A 95 -20.40 -19.44 2.84
N TRP A 96 -21.02 -19.54 4.01
CA TRP A 96 -21.36 -18.37 4.84
C TRP A 96 -20.37 -18.25 6.01
N PRO A 97 -19.85 -17.05 6.32
CA PRO A 97 -19.98 -15.81 5.53
C PRO A 97 -19.20 -15.89 4.19
N PRO A 98 -19.61 -15.11 3.17
CA PRO A 98 -18.91 -15.07 1.89
C PRO A 98 -17.48 -14.53 2.08
N PRO A 99 -16.51 -14.96 1.25
CA PRO A 99 -15.16 -14.42 1.27
C PRO A 99 -15.16 -12.89 1.09
N LEU A 100 -14.24 -12.20 1.76
CA LEU A 100 -14.13 -10.73 1.70
C LEU A 100 -14.17 -10.15 0.27
N PRO A 101 -13.46 -10.71 -0.75
CA PRO A 101 -13.57 -10.21 -2.11
C PRO A 101 -14.97 -10.31 -2.72
N VAL A 102 -15.73 -11.35 -2.36
CA VAL A 102 -17.13 -11.52 -2.82
C VAL A 102 -18.04 -10.52 -2.12
N LEU A 103 -17.84 -10.29 -0.81
CA LEU A 103 -18.59 -9.29 -0.06
C LEU A 103 -18.37 -7.89 -0.67
N LEU A 104 -17.11 -7.50 -0.90
CA LEU A 104 -16.76 -6.21 -1.51
C LEU A 104 -17.29 -6.07 -2.94
N ALA A 105 -17.17 -7.12 -3.76
CA ALA A 105 -17.77 -7.17 -5.10
C ALA A 105 -19.30 -7.03 -5.05
N THR A 106 -19.96 -7.63 -4.06
CA THR A 106 -21.41 -7.49 -3.83
C THR A 106 -21.74 -6.05 -3.46
N THR A 107 -20.99 -5.45 -2.51
CA THR A 107 -21.14 -4.05 -2.12
C THR A 107 -20.95 -3.11 -3.32
N PHE A 108 -19.97 -3.39 -4.19
CA PHE A 108 -19.75 -2.60 -5.40
C PHE A 108 -20.96 -2.66 -6.34
N VAL A 109 -21.48 -3.86 -6.62
CA VAL A 109 -22.65 -4.02 -7.51
C VAL A 109 -23.90 -3.40 -6.89
N CYS A 110 -24.10 -3.53 -5.58
CA CYS A 110 -25.17 -2.84 -4.86
C CYS A 110 -25.03 -1.31 -4.99
N TRP A 111 -23.80 -0.78 -4.91
CA TRP A 111 -23.53 0.64 -5.14
C TRP A 111 -23.84 1.07 -6.58
N VAL A 112 -23.46 0.26 -7.57
CA VAL A 112 -23.79 0.50 -8.99
C VAL A 112 -25.31 0.56 -9.20
N VAL A 113 -26.05 -0.37 -8.60
CA VAL A 113 -27.53 -0.39 -8.64
C VAL A 113 -28.09 0.85 -7.94
N ALA A 114 -27.62 1.18 -6.74
CA ALA A 114 -28.08 2.35 -5.98
C ALA A 114 -27.81 3.66 -6.73
N SER A 115 -26.60 3.85 -7.26
CA SER A 115 -26.22 5.00 -8.10
C SER A 115 -27.15 5.09 -9.32
N SER A 116 -27.43 3.97 -9.98
CA SER A 116 -28.35 3.93 -11.13
C SER A 116 -29.77 4.35 -10.75
N LEU A 117 -30.30 3.87 -9.63
CA LEU A 117 -31.66 4.20 -9.16
C LEU A 117 -31.79 5.65 -8.68
N ILE A 118 -30.73 6.21 -8.07
CA ILE A 118 -30.71 7.58 -7.57
C ILE A 118 -30.55 8.59 -8.71
N VAL A 119 -29.73 8.28 -9.72
CA VAL A 119 -29.42 9.20 -10.82
C VAL A 119 -30.46 9.14 -11.95
N ALA A 120 -31.14 8.00 -12.16
CA ALA A 120 -32.14 7.85 -13.22
C ALA A 120 -33.23 8.96 -13.23
N PRO A 121 -33.82 9.36 -12.09
CA PRO A 121 -34.84 10.41 -12.06
C PRO A 121 -34.24 11.82 -12.22
N LEU A 122 -32.99 12.03 -11.78
CA LEU A 122 -32.33 13.33 -11.76
C LEU A 122 -31.78 13.76 -13.12
N ALA A 123 -31.44 12.78 -13.98
CA ALA A 123 -30.78 13.04 -15.25
C ALA A 123 -31.74 13.23 -16.45
N GLY A 124 -33.06 13.13 -16.24
CA GLY A 124 -34.04 13.16 -17.35
C GLY A 124 -33.85 12.02 -18.38
N ASN A 125 -33.06 11.01 -18.03
CA ASN A 125 -32.61 9.96 -18.94
C ASN A 125 -33.65 8.82 -19.00
N ASP A 126 -33.97 8.39 -20.21
CA ASP A 126 -34.67 7.13 -20.43
C ASP A 126 -33.89 5.99 -19.76
N LEU A 127 -34.59 5.19 -18.95
CA LEU A 127 -34.07 3.95 -18.33
C LEU A 127 -33.43 2.99 -19.36
N GLY A 128 -33.73 3.17 -20.66
CA GLY A 128 -33.09 2.45 -21.77
C GLY A 128 -31.57 2.66 -21.89
N VAL A 129 -31.05 3.87 -21.62
CA VAL A 129 -29.59 4.16 -21.66
C VAL A 129 -28.87 3.48 -20.50
N LEU A 130 -29.49 3.50 -19.31
CA LEU A 130 -28.99 2.81 -18.10
C LEU A 130 -28.95 1.29 -18.26
N LYS A 131 -29.85 0.72 -19.06
CA LYS A 131 -30.01 -0.73 -19.22
C LYS A 131 -28.73 -1.40 -19.70
N HIS A 132 -27.84 -0.74 -20.44
CA HIS A 132 -26.63 -1.39 -20.99
C HIS A 132 -25.40 -1.31 -20.09
N GLY A 133 -25.28 -0.27 -19.24
CA GLY A 133 -24.23 -0.15 -18.23
C GLY A 133 -24.48 -1.07 -17.02
N LEU A 134 -25.68 -0.98 -16.44
CA LEU A 134 -26.05 -1.73 -15.24
C LEU A 134 -26.03 -3.25 -15.45
N THR A 135 -26.66 -3.74 -16.52
CA THR A 135 -26.75 -5.18 -16.81
C THR A 135 -25.37 -5.80 -17.11
N ALA A 136 -24.41 -5.02 -17.62
CA ALA A 136 -23.05 -5.48 -17.82
C ALA A 136 -22.34 -5.76 -16.48
N TYR A 137 -22.49 -4.89 -15.48
CA TYR A 137 -21.97 -5.13 -14.13
C TYR A 137 -22.64 -6.32 -13.45
N VAL A 138 -23.98 -6.41 -13.53
CA VAL A 138 -24.74 -7.53 -12.94
C VAL A 138 -24.35 -8.86 -13.59
N SER A 139 -24.24 -8.90 -14.92
CA SER A 139 -23.82 -10.11 -15.65
C SER A 139 -22.38 -10.49 -15.31
N SER A 140 -21.47 -9.52 -15.24
CA SER A 140 -20.07 -9.76 -14.89
C SER A 140 -19.92 -10.28 -13.46
N PHE A 141 -20.69 -9.74 -12.52
CA PHE A 141 -20.77 -10.25 -11.15
C PHE A 141 -21.36 -11.65 -11.08
N GLY A 142 -22.41 -11.94 -11.85
CA GLY A 142 -22.95 -13.29 -12.00
C GLY A 142 -21.88 -14.29 -12.43
N LEU A 143 -21.08 -13.95 -13.43
CA LEU A 143 -19.97 -14.77 -13.91
C LEU A 143 -18.83 -14.91 -12.88
N LEU A 144 -18.58 -13.88 -12.06
CA LEU A 144 -17.68 -13.97 -10.90
C LEU A 144 -18.16 -15.03 -9.92
N LEU A 145 -19.46 -15.03 -9.57
CA LEU A 145 -20.04 -16.01 -8.66
C LEU A 145 -19.95 -17.44 -9.22
N VAL A 146 -20.20 -17.59 -10.53
CA VAL A 146 -20.00 -18.87 -11.23
C VAL A 146 -18.54 -19.32 -11.14
N ALA A 147 -17.57 -18.44 -11.40
CA ALA A 147 -16.15 -18.76 -11.31
C ALA A 147 -15.68 -19.06 -9.86
N ALA A 148 -16.31 -18.41 -8.87
CA ALA A 148 -16.04 -18.60 -7.45
C ALA A 148 -16.56 -19.93 -6.87
N SER A 149 -17.36 -20.69 -7.61
CA SER A 149 -18.11 -21.87 -7.14
C SER A 149 -17.29 -23.13 -6.75
N ARG A 150 -16.05 -22.98 -6.24
CA ARG A 150 -15.11 -24.07 -5.86
C ARG A 150 -14.90 -25.13 -6.95
N ILE A 151 -15.01 -24.73 -8.20
CA ILE A 151 -14.65 -25.58 -9.33
C ILE A 151 -13.11 -25.68 -9.43
N SER A 152 -12.56 -26.71 -10.08
CA SER A 152 -11.11 -27.01 -10.07
C SER A 152 -10.27 -25.98 -10.86
N PRO A 153 -9.67 -24.96 -10.21
CA PRO A 153 -9.20 -23.78 -10.90
C PRO A 153 -7.97 -24.06 -11.76
N GLY A 154 -7.06 -24.94 -11.32
CA GLY A 154 -5.88 -25.32 -12.12
C GLY A 154 -6.23 -25.95 -13.48
N ARG A 155 -7.16 -26.92 -13.52
CA ARG A 155 -7.59 -27.55 -14.80
C ARG A 155 -8.46 -26.63 -15.65
N GLN A 156 -9.20 -25.74 -15.01
CA GLN A 156 -10.09 -24.83 -15.71
C GLN A 156 -9.36 -23.63 -16.30
N LEU A 157 -8.25 -23.23 -15.70
CA LEU A 157 -7.34 -22.27 -16.30
C LEU A 157 -6.87 -22.74 -17.67
N LEU A 158 -6.62 -24.06 -17.86
CA LEU A 158 -6.26 -24.62 -19.18
C LEU A 158 -7.36 -24.30 -20.21
N TRP A 159 -8.60 -24.66 -19.90
CA TRP A 159 -9.72 -24.44 -20.81
C TRP A 159 -10.03 -22.96 -21.03
N LEU A 160 -9.98 -22.14 -19.97
CA LEU A 160 -10.19 -20.70 -20.08
C LEU A 160 -9.12 -20.05 -20.96
N ALA A 161 -7.84 -20.37 -20.71
CA ALA A 161 -6.73 -19.82 -21.49
C ALA A 161 -6.83 -20.23 -22.97
N PHE A 162 -7.13 -21.51 -23.23
CA PHE A 162 -7.31 -22.02 -24.59
C PHE A 162 -8.48 -21.33 -25.31
N VAL A 163 -9.68 -21.36 -24.72
CA VAL A 163 -10.89 -20.77 -25.34
C VAL A 163 -10.74 -19.26 -25.53
N LEU A 164 -10.19 -18.54 -24.55
CA LEU A 164 -9.93 -17.10 -24.67
C LEU A 164 -8.94 -16.82 -25.80
N ALA A 165 -7.78 -17.47 -25.80
CA ALA A 165 -6.77 -17.23 -26.83
C ALA A 165 -7.29 -17.59 -28.23
N THR A 166 -7.94 -18.74 -28.39
CA THR A 166 -8.53 -19.13 -29.67
C THR A 166 -9.61 -18.16 -30.13
N ALA A 167 -10.49 -17.68 -29.23
CA ALA A 167 -11.51 -16.69 -29.58
C ALA A 167 -10.88 -15.38 -30.09
N LEU A 168 -9.81 -14.90 -29.43
CA LEU A 168 -9.09 -13.70 -29.86
C LEU A 168 -8.35 -13.89 -31.19
N VAL A 169 -7.75 -15.07 -31.40
CA VAL A 169 -7.09 -15.43 -32.66
C VAL A 169 -8.10 -15.50 -33.80
N VAL A 170 -9.23 -16.16 -33.60
CA VAL A 170 -10.32 -16.21 -34.58
C VAL A 170 -10.82 -14.80 -34.89
N ARG A 171 -11.08 -13.97 -33.87
CA ARG A 171 -11.47 -12.57 -34.05
C ARG A 171 -10.44 -11.79 -34.87
N ALA A 172 -9.15 -11.92 -34.56
CA ALA A 172 -8.10 -11.20 -35.29
C ALA A 172 -8.01 -11.62 -36.77
N HIS A 173 -8.23 -12.90 -37.09
CA HIS A 173 -8.19 -13.38 -38.46
C HIS A 173 -9.46 -13.07 -39.25
N SER A 174 -10.64 -13.22 -38.63
CA SER A 174 -11.93 -12.93 -39.25
C SER A 174 -12.09 -11.45 -39.61
N TRP A 175 -11.38 -10.55 -38.93
CA TRP A 175 -11.40 -9.11 -39.19
C TRP A 175 -9.98 -8.51 -39.28
N ALA A 176 -9.11 -9.12 -40.09
CA ALA A 176 -7.70 -8.73 -40.22
C ALA A 176 -7.50 -7.24 -40.53
N ASP A 177 -8.32 -6.67 -41.41
CA ASP A 177 -8.25 -5.25 -41.82
C ASP A 177 -8.59 -4.28 -40.68
N ALA A 178 -9.26 -4.76 -39.63
CA ALA A 178 -9.72 -3.97 -38.50
C ALA A 178 -8.91 -4.19 -37.21
N VAL A 179 -7.81 -4.95 -37.27
CA VAL A 179 -6.94 -5.22 -36.12
C VAL A 179 -6.15 -3.96 -35.70
N HIS A 180 -5.80 -3.10 -36.66
CA HIS A 180 -5.05 -1.88 -36.39
C HIS A 180 -5.81 -0.97 -35.42
N LEU A 181 -5.17 -0.56 -34.33
CA LEU A 181 -5.73 0.27 -33.26
C LEU A 181 -6.95 -0.30 -32.51
N ASP A 182 -7.25 -1.60 -32.62
CA ASP A 182 -8.29 -2.23 -31.79
C ASP A 182 -7.81 -2.35 -30.34
N GLU A 183 -8.20 -1.37 -29.51
CA GLU A 183 -7.83 -1.29 -28.09
C GLU A 183 -8.32 -2.50 -27.29
N ASP A 184 -9.50 -3.03 -27.63
CA ASP A 184 -10.12 -4.13 -26.89
C ASP A 184 -9.39 -5.46 -27.14
N LEU A 185 -9.09 -5.73 -28.43
CA LEU A 185 -8.31 -6.89 -28.82
C LEU A 185 -6.90 -6.85 -28.21
N ALA A 186 -6.28 -5.66 -28.17
CA ALA A 186 -4.97 -5.48 -27.58
C ALA A 186 -4.95 -5.82 -26.07
N VAL A 187 -5.86 -5.23 -25.28
CA VAL A 187 -5.92 -5.48 -23.83
C VAL A 187 -6.25 -6.94 -23.51
N LEU A 188 -7.22 -7.53 -24.20
CA LEU A 188 -7.56 -8.95 -24.03
C LEU A 188 -6.39 -9.87 -24.37
N SER A 189 -5.63 -9.57 -25.43
CA SER A 189 -4.45 -10.34 -25.82
C SER A 189 -3.36 -10.27 -24.76
N VAL A 190 -3.10 -9.08 -24.22
CA VAL A 190 -2.14 -8.88 -23.13
C VAL A 190 -2.55 -9.66 -21.87
N MET A 191 -3.84 -9.71 -21.53
CA MET A 191 -4.34 -10.53 -20.42
C MET A 191 -4.26 -12.04 -20.70
N ALA A 192 -4.43 -12.47 -21.95
CA ALA A 192 -4.42 -13.88 -22.34
C ALA A 192 -3.02 -14.51 -22.30
N ILE A 193 -1.96 -13.74 -22.58
CA ILE A 193 -0.55 -14.22 -22.57
C ILE A 193 -0.17 -14.89 -21.24
N PRO A 194 -0.29 -14.26 -20.05
CA PRO A 194 0.08 -14.90 -18.78
C PRO A 194 -0.82 -16.10 -18.42
N LEU A 195 -2.07 -16.13 -18.89
CA LEU A 195 -2.96 -17.28 -18.73
C LEU A 195 -2.48 -18.47 -19.57
N CYS A 196 -2.11 -18.24 -20.84
CA CYS A 196 -1.51 -19.25 -21.71
C CYS A 196 -0.15 -19.74 -21.20
N GLY A 197 0.68 -18.84 -20.69
CA GLY A 197 1.96 -19.19 -20.05
C GLY A 197 1.77 -20.09 -18.84
N GLY A 198 0.79 -19.77 -17.98
CA GLY A 198 0.41 -20.64 -16.86
C GLY A 198 -0.12 -21.99 -17.32
N ALA A 199 -0.98 -22.00 -18.32
CA ALA A 199 -1.55 -23.22 -18.89
C ALA A 199 -0.46 -24.13 -19.50
N MET A 200 0.52 -23.55 -20.19
CA MET A 200 1.69 -24.25 -20.71
C MET A 200 2.52 -24.89 -19.59
N MET A 201 2.73 -24.17 -18.48
CA MET A 201 3.49 -24.68 -17.32
C MET A 201 2.76 -25.80 -16.57
N VAL A 202 1.42 -25.75 -16.51
CA VAL A 202 0.58 -26.78 -15.88
C VAL A 202 0.40 -28.02 -16.77
N SER A 203 0.55 -27.88 -18.09
CA SER A 203 0.34 -28.97 -19.05
C SER A 203 1.42 -30.05 -18.97
N ASN A 204 1.01 -31.32 -18.87
CA ASN A 204 1.94 -32.45 -18.82
C ASN A 204 2.36 -32.95 -20.22
N ARG A 205 1.52 -32.75 -21.25
CA ARG A 205 1.76 -33.29 -22.60
C ARG A 205 2.55 -32.32 -23.46
N ARG A 206 3.56 -32.81 -24.20
CA ARG A 206 4.41 -31.97 -25.07
C ARG A 206 3.61 -31.24 -26.16
N TRP A 207 2.61 -31.88 -26.75
CA TRP A 207 1.75 -31.23 -27.76
C TRP A 207 0.92 -30.09 -27.18
N GLN A 208 0.47 -30.18 -25.92
CA GLN A 208 -0.26 -29.09 -25.25
C GLN A 208 0.67 -27.89 -25.04
N LYS A 209 1.91 -28.14 -24.62
CA LYS A 209 2.92 -27.07 -24.51
C LYS A 209 3.17 -26.39 -25.85
N GLY A 210 3.33 -27.17 -26.92
CA GLY A 210 3.46 -26.65 -28.28
C GLY A 210 2.27 -25.79 -28.71
N ALA A 211 1.04 -26.24 -28.43
CA ALA A 211 -0.18 -25.49 -28.75
C ALA A 211 -0.25 -24.15 -28.01
N TYR A 212 0.02 -24.11 -26.70
CA TYR A 212 0.05 -22.85 -25.95
C TYR A 212 1.20 -21.93 -26.37
N SER A 213 2.37 -22.47 -26.73
CA SER A 213 3.46 -21.68 -27.29
C SER A 213 3.05 -21.00 -28.59
N LEU A 214 2.40 -21.73 -29.50
CA LEU A 214 1.88 -21.17 -30.76
C LEU A 214 0.82 -20.09 -30.49
N LEU A 215 -0.09 -20.32 -29.54
CA LEU A 215 -1.08 -19.31 -29.14
C LEU A 215 -0.41 -18.05 -28.57
N ILE A 216 0.63 -18.18 -27.74
CA ILE A 216 1.38 -17.02 -27.21
C ILE A 216 2.05 -16.24 -28.34
N LEU A 217 2.70 -16.93 -29.28
CA LEU A 217 3.32 -16.28 -30.44
C LEU A 217 2.30 -15.53 -31.30
N GLU A 218 1.13 -16.14 -31.50
CA GLU A 218 0.05 -15.51 -32.26
C GLU A 218 -0.55 -14.30 -31.53
N LEU A 219 -0.73 -14.38 -30.21
CA LEU A 219 -1.17 -13.24 -29.39
C LEU A 219 -0.15 -12.09 -29.42
N LEU A 220 1.15 -12.39 -29.42
CA LEU A 220 2.21 -11.38 -29.58
C LEU A 220 2.19 -10.76 -30.99
N ARG A 221 1.93 -11.56 -32.03
CA ARG A 221 1.73 -11.07 -33.40
C ARG A 221 0.52 -10.13 -33.48
N ILE A 222 -0.61 -10.51 -32.90
CA ILE A 222 -1.82 -9.68 -32.81
C ILE A 222 -1.49 -8.36 -32.11
N LEU A 223 -0.80 -8.42 -30.97
CA LEU A 223 -0.42 -7.23 -30.22
C LEU A 223 0.47 -6.28 -31.05
N TYR A 224 1.43 -6.82 -31.80
CA TYR A 224 2.24 -6.06 -32.74
C TYR A 224 1.37 -5.37 -33.81
N LEU A 225 0.42 -6.09 -34.41
CA LEU A 225 -0.48 -5.57 -35.43
C LEU A 225 -1.44 -4.49 -34.91
N THR A 226 -1.87 -4.58 -33.65
CA THR A 226 -2.75 -3.57 -33.04
C THR A 226 -2.08 -2.20 -32.91
N GLN A 227 -0.75 -2.14 -32.83
CA GLN A 227 0.00 -0.90 -32.61
C GLN A 227 -0.56 -0.03 -31.46
N ASN A 228 -0.99 -0.68 -30.36
CA ASN A 228 -1.56 -0.02 -29.20
C ASN A 228 -0.49 0.25 -28.11
N ARG A 229 -0.20 1.54 -27.87
CA ARG A 229 0.81 1.98 -26.90
C ARG A 229 0.48 1.57 -25.47
N GLY A 230 -0.79 1.65 -25.05
CA GLY A 230 -1.22 1.25 -23.70
C GLY A 230 -1.02 -0.25 -23.45
N ALA A 231 -1.28 -1.07 -24.46
CA ALA A 231 -1.06 -2.51 -24.40
C ALA A 231 0.45 -2.86 -24.40
N ALA A 232 1.29 -2.11 -25.10
CA ALA A 232 2.74 -2.24 -25.02
C ALA A 232 3.29 -1.89 -23.63
N VAL A 233 2.79 -0.81 -23.00
CA VAL A 233 3.14 -0.46 -21.61
C VAL A 233 2.69 -1.56 -20.65
N ALA A 234 1.49 -2.10 -20.81
CA ALA A 234 1.01 -3.23 -20.00
C ALA A 234 1.89 -4.48 -20.17
N LEU A 235 2.36 -4.77 -21.39
CA LEU A 235 3.32 -5.85 -21.65
C LEU A 235 4.69 -5.58 -20.99
N ALA A 236 5.18 -4.34 -21.02
CA ALA A 236 6.43 -3.96 -20.38
C ALA A 236 6.37 -4.12 -18.85
N VAL A 237 5.22 -3.86 -18.23
CA VAL A 237 5.00 -4.08 -16.77
C VAL A 237 4.81 -5.57 -16.44
N LEU A 238 4.20 -6.35 -17.35
CA LEU A 238 3.97 -7.78 -17.18
C LEU A 238 5.27 -8.58 -16.97
N VAL A 239 6.34 -8.24 -17.68
CA VAL A 239 7.63 -8.97 -17.58
C VAL A 239 8.24 -8.89 -16.18
N PRO A 240 8.48 -7.71 -15.58
CA PRO A 240 9.02 -7.61 -14.23
C PRO A 240 8.04 -8.15 -13.18
N VAL A 241 6.74 -7.91 -13.30
CA VAL A 241 5.73 -8.47 -12.37
C VAL A 241 5.71 -10.00 -12.44
N GLY A 242 5.70 -10.57 -13.64
CA GLY A 242 5.77 -12.01 -13.87
C GLY A 242 7.09 -12.62 -13.37
N TRP A 243 8.21 -11.90 -13.52
CA TRP A 243 9.51 -12.30 -13.00
C TRP A 243 9.55 -12.34 -11.46
N LEU A 244 9.07 -11.27 -10.80
CA LEU A 244 8.96 -11.17 -9.33
C LEU A 244 8.09 -12.29 -8.75
N ILE A 245 7.05 -12.69 -9.50
CA ILE A 245 6.08 -13.69 -9.09
C ILE A 245 6.46 -15.08 -9.65
N SER A 246 7.52 -15.26 -10.44
CA SER A 246 7.88 -16.60 -10.92
C SER A 246 8.63 -17.41 -9.87
N SER A 247 8.37 -18.72 -9.78
CA SER A 247 9.26 -19.66 -9.06
C SER A 247 10.59 -19.90 -9.79
N HIS A 248 10.64 -19.61 -11.09
CA HIS A 248 11.78 -19.84 -11.98
C HIS A 248 12.33 -18.51 -12.52
N ARG A 249 12.50 -17.52 -11.63
CA ARG A 249 12.96 -16.16 -11.96
C ARG A 249 14.20 -16.08 -12.85
N MET A 250 15.18 -16.97 -12.68
CA MET A 250 16.38 -16.98 -13.53
C MET A 250 16.06 -17.40 -14.97
N VAL A 251 15.18 -18.38 -15.16
CA VAL A 251 14.75 -18.83 -16.49
C VAL A 251 13.91 -17.75 -17.16
N VAL A 252 13.00 -17.11 -16.42
CA VAL A 252 12.19 -16.00 -16.94
C VAL A 252 13.07 -14.82 -17.35
N ALA A 253 14.08 -14.44 -16.56
CA ALA A 253 15.01 -13.37 -16.93
C ALA A 253 15.90 -13.73 -18.12
N ALA A 254 16.43 -14.96 -18.15
CA ALA A 254 17.31 -15.43 -19.23
C ALA A 254 16.59 -15.53 -20.58
N VAL A 255 15.26 -15.72 -20.58
CA VAL A 255 14.45 -15.74 -21.81
C VAL A 255 13.88 -14.36 -22.12
N ALA A 256 13.28 -13.68 -21.14
CA ALA A 256 12.61 -12.40 -21.37
C ALA A 256 13.58 -11.27 -21.68
N GLY A 257 14.77 -11.24 -21.08
CA GLY A 257 15.78 -10.20 -21.32
C GLY A 257 16.23 -10.14 -22.79
N PRO A 258 16.74 -11.24 -23.37
CA PRO A 258 17.09 -11.29 -24.80
C PRO A 258 15.89 -11.03 -25.72
N CYS A 259 14.72 -11.59 -25.41
CA CYS A 259 13.51 -11.35 -26.21
C CYS A 259 13.09 -9.87 -26.21
N LEU A 260 13.21 -9.17 -25.07
CA LEU A 260 12.92 -7.73 -24.99
C LEU A 260 13.96 -6.88 -25.73
N LEU A 261 15.24 -7.26 -25.68
CA LEU A 261 16.30 -6.58 -26.44
C LEU A 261 16.10 -6.73 -27.95
N ILE A 262 15.85 -7.97 -28.41
CA ILE A 262 15.58 -8.27 -29.82
C ILE A 262 14.31 -7.55 -30.27
N ALA A 263 13.24 -7.63 -29.47
CA ALA A 263 12.01 -6.90 -29.75
C ALA A 263 12.30 -5.39 -29.87
N GLY A 264 13.00 -4.78 -28.90
CA GLY A 264 13.35 -3.36 -28.94
C GLY A 264 14.11 -2.95 -30.20
N THR A 265 15.07 -3.77 -30.65
CA THR A 265 15.81 -3.51 -31.90
C THR A 265 14.94 -3.63 -33.16
N LEU A 266 14.06 -4.63 -33.22
CA LEU A 266 13.14 -4.83 -34.35
C LEU A 266 12.02 -3.78 -34.36
N PHE A 267 11.59 -3.30 -33.18
CA PHE A 267 10.57 -2.27 -33.05
C PHE A 267 11.07 -0.90 -33.53
N ARG A 268 12.35 -0.59 -33.31
CA ARG A 268 12.96 0.70 -33.69
C ARG A 268 12.84 1.00 -35.20
N SER A 269 12.87 -0.01 -36.05
CA SER A 269 12.80 0.15 -37.51
C SER A 269 11.37 0.24 -38.06
N THR A 270 10.34 0.32 -37.21
CA THR A 270 8.93 0.34 -37.64
C THR A 270 8.29 1.72 -37.45
N GLY A 271 7.28 2.05 -38.26
CA GLY A 271 6.48 3.29 -38.09
C GLY A 271 5.72 3.36 -36.75
N TYR A 272 5.70 2.27 -35.97
CA TYR A 272 5.19 2.26 -34.60
C TYR A 272 6.11 3.01 -33.63
N TRP A 273 7.44 2.97 -33.83
CA TRP A 273 8.42 3.69 -32.99
C TRP A 273 8.31 5.21 -33.15
N GLN A 274 8.02 5.68 -34.37
CA GLN A 274 7.77 7.10 -34.65
C GLN A 274 6.63 7.68 -33.78
N ARG A 275 5.63 6.86 -33.39
CA ARG A 275 4.55 7.30 -32.48
C ARG A 275 4.99 7.51 -31.03
N PHE A 276 6.09 6.89 -30.60
CA PHE A 276 6.71 7.14 -29.29
C PHE A 276 7.71 8.30 -29.37
N GLU A 277 8.46 8.40 -30.46
CA GLU A 277 9.40 9.48 -30.73
C GLU A 277 8.70 10.85 -30.75
N VAL A 278 7.58 10.98 -31.45
CA VAL A 278 6.77 12.22 -31.45
C VAL A 278 6.28 12.60 -30.04
N LEU A 279 5.94 11.62 -29.20
CA LEU A 279 5.53 11.82 -27.81
C LEU A 279 6.71 12.31 -26.93
N LEU A 280 7.90 11.78 -27.17
CA LEU A 280 9.12 12.15 -26.45
C LEU A 280 9.61 13.55 -26.86
N GLU A 281 9.49 13.90 -28.14
CA GLU A 281 9.94 15.19 -28.68
C GLU A 281 8.96 16.34 -28.40
N HIS A 282 7.66 16.12 -28.57
CA HIS A 282 6.64 17.19 -28.51
C HIS A 282 5.83 17.16 -27.19
N GLY A 283 6.13 16.21 -26.30
CA GLY A 283 5.42 16.03 -25.03
C GLY A 283 3.94 15.70 -25.20
N LEU A 284 3.14 15.98 -24.17
CA LEU A 284 1.68 15.72 -24.17
C LEU A 284 0.86 16.75 -24.97
N ARG A 285 1.52 17.68 -25.68
CA ARG A 285 0.86 18.84 -26.33
C ARG A 285 0.33 18.57 -27.74
N THR A 286 0.60 17.40 -28.32
CA THR A 286 0.21 17.08 -29.70
C THR A 286 -0.54 15.74 -29.83
N GLY A 287 -1.49 15.69 -30.77
CA GLY A 287 -2.25 14.49 -31.15
C GLY A 287 -3.14 13.91 -30.04
N SER A 288 -3.33 12.59 -30.07
CA SER A 288 -4.20 11.81 -29.14
C SER A 288 -3.92 11.97 -27.64
N ALA A 289 -2.74 12.46 -27.25
CA ALA A 289 -2.40 12.68 -25.84
C ALA A 289 -3.04 13.97 -25.30
N ALA A 290 -3.07 15.03 -26.12
CA ALA A 290 -3.70 16.30 -25.78
C ALA A 290 -5.23 16.15 -25.67
N GLU A 291 -5.86 15.39 -26.58
CA GLU A 291 -7.29 15.09 -26.52
C GLU A 291 -7.68 14.38 -25.21
N ARG A 292 -6.84 13.47 -24.72
CA ARG A 292 -7.05 12.79 -23.43
C ARG A 292 -6.95 13.73 -22.24
N LEU A 293 -6.04 14.70 -22.27
CA LEU A 293 -5.93 15.70 -21.21
C LEU A 293 -7.20 16.55 -21.11
N ILE A 294 -7.74 17.00 -22.25
CA ILE A 294 -9.01 17.73 -22.30
C ILE A 294 -10.16 16.86 -21.76
N LEU A 295 -10.22 15.58 -22.17
CA LEU A 295 -11.22 14.64 -21.66
C LEU A 295 -11.10 14.43 -20.14
N TRP A 296 -9.88 14.38 -19.61
CA TRP A 296 -9.65 14.18 -18.18
C TRP A 296 -9.97 15.42 -17.35
N GLU A 297 -9.71 16.61 -17.89
CA GLU A 297 -10.10 17.88 -17.28
C GLU A 297 -11.63 18.05 -17.24
N ALA A 298 -12.30 17.72 -18.36
CA ALA A 298 -13.76 17.72 -18.43
C ALA A 298 -14.37 16.66 -17.49
N ALA A 299 -13.79 15.46 -17.42
CA ALA A 299 -14.18 14.41 -16.49
C ALA A 299 -14.00 14.85 -15.02
N TRP A 300 -12.93 15.56 -14.69
CA TRP A 300 -12.70 16.08 -13.34
C TRP A 300 -13.74 17.13 -12.95
N THR A 301 -14.08 18.01 -13.88
CA THR A 301 -15.15 19.01 -13.70
C THR A 301 -16.51 18.34 -13.49
N MET A 302 -16.81 17.30 -14.28
CA MET A 302 -18.02 16.48 -14.16
C MET A 302 -18.07 15.70 -12.84
N PHE A 303 -16.93 15.23 -12.33
CA PHE A 303 -16.87 14.59 -11.01
C PHE A 303 -17.18 15.59 -9.89
N ARG A 304 -16.68 16.83 -9.96
CA ARG A 304 -16.92 17.83 -8.90
C ARG A 304 -18.40 18.14 -8.69
N SER A 305 -19.20 18.16 -9.76
CA SER A 305 -20.66 18.36 -9.69
C SER A 305 -21.41 17.12 -9.16
N HIS A 306 -20.85 15.92 -9.33
CA HIS A 306 -21.50 14.64 -8.99
C HIS A 306 -20.63 13.74 -8.08
N TRP A 307 -19.94 14.31 -7.10
CA TRP A 307 -18.86 13.63 -6.38
C TRP A 307 -19.27 12.36 -5.62
N CYS A 308 -20.52 12.28 -5.15
CA CYS A 308 -20.99 11.18 -4.30
C CYS A 308 -21.56 10.00 -5.11
N PHE A 309 -22.64 10.20 -5.86
CA PHE A 309 -23.31 9.11 -6.59
C PHE A 309 -22.89 8.99 -8.06
N GLY A 310 -22.09 9.94 -8.54
CA GLY A 310 -21.71 10.03 -9.95
C GLY A 310 -22.90 10.38 -10.85
N ILE A 311 -22.67 10.25 -12.16
CA ILE A 311 -23.68 10.47 -13.21
C ILE A 311 -24.39 9.18 -13.65
N GLY A 312 -24.15 8.05 -12.97
CA GLY A 312 -24.69 6.74 -13.30
C GLY A 312 -23.86 5.98 -14.34
N PRO A 313 -23.86 4.62 -14.29
CA PRO A 313 -23.04 3.78 -15.15
C PRO A 313 -23.45 3.86 -16.62
N GLY A 314 -22.47 4.06 -17.50
CA GLY A 314 -22.66 4.19 -18.95
C GLY A 314 -23.00 5.59 -19.46
N ASN A 315 -23.12 6.59 -18.58
CA ASN A 315 -23.55 7.95 -18.98
C ASN A 315 -22.39 8.88 -19.37
N PHE A 316 -21.11 8.49 -19.19
CA PHE A 316 -19.97 9.37 -19.47
C PHE A 316 -20.00 9.97 -20.88
N GLY A 317 -20.15 9.13 -21.90
CA GLY A 317 -20.12 9.57 -23.30
C GLY A 317 -21.30 10.45 -23.71
N ALA A 318 -22.45 10.28 -23.05
CA ALA A 318 -23.62 11.12 -23.27
C ALA A 318 -23.46 12.51 -22.62
N MET A 319 -22.85 12.57 -21.43
CA MET A 319 -22.76 13.80 -20.64
C MET A 319 -21.52 14.66 -20.94
N ILE A 320 -20.47 14.09 -21.55
CA ILE A 320 -19.20 14.80 -21.78
C ILE A 320 -19.37 16.05 -22.65
N GLY A 321 -20.33 16.05 -23.59
CA GLY A 321 -20.61 17.20 -24.44
C GLY A 321 -21.04 18.45 -23.67
N ASN A 322 -21.61 18.31 -22.47
CA ASN A 322 -22.00 19.44 -21.62
C ASN A 322 -20.79 20.15 -20.99
N TYR A 323 -19.64 19.47 -20.91
CA TYR A 323 -18.41 19.98 -20.30
C TYR A 323 -17.35 20.31 -21.35
N ALA A 324 -17.31 19.55 -22.45
CA ALA A 324 -16.44 19.76 -23.60
C ALA A 324 -17.24 19.50 -24.90
N PRO A 325 -17.87 20.52 -25.50
CA PRO A 325 -18.77 20.35 -26.64
C PRO A 325 -18.13 19.66 -27.86
N HIS A 326 -16.85 19.93 -28.11
CA HIS A 326 -16.08 19.33 -29.21
C HIS A 326 -15.68 17.86 -28.96
N MET A 327 -15.89 17.36 -27.73
CA MET A 327 -15.62 15.98 -27.33
C MET A 327 -16.92 15.18 -27.07
N ALA A 328 -18.08 15.67 -27.51
CA ALA A 328 -19.35 14.97 -27.34
C ALA A 328 -19.29 13.53 -27.90
N GLY A 329 -19.75 12.55 -27.12
CA GLY A 329 -19.74 11.13 -27.50
C GLY A 329 -18.43 10.38 -27.24
N TYR A 330 -17.35 11.05 -26.83
CA TYR A 330 -16.08 10.40 -26.53
C TYR A 330 -16.08 9.67 -25.18
N SER A 331 -15.28 8.61 -25.07
CA SER A 331 -15.04 7.94 -23.79
C SER A 331 -13.85 8.56 -23.06
N SER A 332 -13.75 8.37 -21.75
CA SER A 332 -12.63 8.92 -20.94
C SER A 332 -11.25 8.33 -21.28
N HIS A 333 -11.20 7.22 -22.03
CA HIS A 333 -10.01 6.39 -22.22
C HIS A 333 -9.27 6.05 -20.90
N ASN A 334 -10.00 5.98 -19.79
CA ASN A 334 -9.45 5.64 -18.48
C ASN A 334 -10.55 4.99 -17.61
N THR A 335 -10.37 3.71 -17.30
CA THR A 335 -11.33 2.90 -16.56
C THR A 335 -11.54 3.44 -15.14
N LEU A 336 -10.48 3.86 -14.45
CA LEU A 336 -10.58 4.39 -13.08
C LEU A 336 -11.31 5.73 -13.05
N LEU A 337 -11.00 6.60 -14.02
CA LEU A 337 -11.67 7.88 -14.16
C LEU A 337 -13.16 7.71 -14.51
N THR A 338 -13.49 6.72 -15.34
CA THR A 338 -14.88 6.37 -15.64
C THR A 338 -15.62 5.92 -14.39
N VAL A 339 -15.02 5.03 -13.59
CA VAL A 339 -15.60 4.58 -12.31
C VAL A 339 -15.82 5.77 -11.37
N LEU A 340 -14.85 6.70 -11.29
CA LEU A 340 -14.94 7.90 -10.46
C LEU A 340 -16.11 8.81 -10.88
N VAL A 341 -16.25 9.06 -12.18
CA VAL A 341 -17.26 9.98 -12.71
C VAL A 341 -18.66 9.35 -12.69
N GLU A 342 -18.78 8.08 -13.09
CA GLU A 342 -20.06 7.41 -13.19
C GLU A 342 -20.61 6.94 -11.85
N LEU A 343 -19.75 6.58 -10.88
CA LEU A 343 -20.16 6.02 -9.59
C LEU A 343 -19.75 6.86 -8.38
N GLY A 344 -19.07 7.98 -8.60
CA GLY A 344 -18.56 8.87 -7.55
C GLY A 344 -17.37 8.30 -6.77
N LEU A 345 -16.91 9.07 -5.79
CA LEU A 345 -15.78 8.71 -4.92
C LEU A 345 -16.03 7.40 -4.14
N PRO A 346 -17.21 7.15 -3.53
CA PRO A 346 -17.48 5.87 -2.86
C PRO A 346 -17.37 4.67 -3.82
N GLY A 347 -17.87 4.81 -5.05
CA GLY A 347 -17.77 3.77 -6.07
C GLY A 347 -16.32 3.44 -6.42
N LEU A 348 -15.47 4.46 -6.60
CA LEU A 348 -14.04 4.27 -6.85
C LEU A 348 -13.34 3.60 -5.67
N VAL A 349 -13.62 4.03 -4.43
CA VAL A 349 -13.00 3.44 -3.23
C VAL A 349 -13.37 1.97 -3.10
N ILE A 350 -14.65 1.61 -3.26
CA ILE A 350 -15.10 0.21 -3.19
C ILE A 350 -14.44 -0.62 -4.31
N TYR A 351 -14.33 -0.06 -5.53
CA TYR A 351 -13.66 -0.72 -6.65
C TYR A 351 -12.19 -1.01 -6.34
N LEU A 352 -11.43 -0.01 -5.89
CA LEU A 352 -9.99 -0.15 -5.56
C LEU A 352 -9.76 -1.12 -4.41
N VAL A 353 -10.60 -1.06 -3.36
CA VAL A 353 -10.53 -1.99 -2.22
C VAL A 353 -10.86 -3.42 -2.67
N THR A 354 -11.80 -3.60 -3.60
CA THR A 354 -12.11 -4.91 -4.20
C THR A 354 -10.90 -5.45 -4.98
N CYS A 355 -10.28 -4.63 -5.83
CA CYS A 355 -9.06 -5.00 -6.55
C CYS A 355 -7.92 -5.39 -5.60
N LEU A 356 -7.72 -4.63 -4.53
CA LEU A 356 -6.71 -4.91 -3.51
C LEU A 356 -7.00 -6.23 -2.78
N ALA A 357 -8.25 -6.47 -2.37
CA ALA A 357 -8.65 -7.72 -1.71
C ALA A 357 -8.43 -8.94 -2.62
N ILE A 358 -8.69 -8.82 -3.93
CA ILE A 358 -8.41 -9.87 -4.93
C ILE A 358 -6.90 -10.10 -5.05
N ALA A 359 -6.10 -9.03 -5.14
CA ALA A 359 -4.64 -9.12 -5.23
C ALA A 359 -4.03 -9.80 -4.00
N ILE A 360 -4.47 -9.41 -2.79
CA ILE A 360 -4.06 -10.05 -1.53
C ILE A 360 -4.48 -11.52 -1.50
N SER A 361 -5.70 -11.84 -1.95
CA SER A 361 -6.21 -13.21 -2.01
C SER A 361 -5.37 -14.09 -2.95
N LEU A 362 -5.00 -13.59 -4.12
CA LEU A 362 -4.12 -14.29 -5.07
C LEU A 362 -2.71 -14.44 -4.54
N TRP A 363 -2.16 -13.40 -3.91
CA TRP A 363 -0.84 -13.45 -3.28
C TRP A 363 -0.78 -14.53 -2.20
N CYS A 364 -1.80 -14.56 -1.33
CA CYS A 364 -1.95 -15.57 -0.31
C CYS A 364 -2.18 -16.98 -0.90
N ALA A 365 -3.07 -17.11 -1.89
CA ALA A 365 -3.34 -18.38 -2.56
C ALA A 365 -2.07 -18.95 -3.20
N ARG A 366 -1.24 -18.11 -3.81
CA ARG A 366 0.06 -18.49 -4.36
C ARG A 366 1.05 -18.91 -3.29
N ARG A 367 1.19 -18.12 -2.21
CA ARG A 367 2.20 -18.34 -1.16
C ARG A 367 1.95 -19.63 -0.37
N TYR A 368 0.69 -19.96 -0.17
CA TYR A 368 0.24 -21.09 0.66
C TYR A 368 -0.40 -22.23 -0.16
N ALA A 369 -0.26 -22.21 -1.49
CA ALA A 369 -0.76 -23.28 -2.35
C ALA A 369 -0.08 -24.62 -2.02
N THR A 370 -0.89 -25.66 -1.79
CA THR A 370 -0.43 -27.04 -1.59
C THR A 370 0.01 -27.67 -2.91
N PHE A 371 -0.71 -27.39 -4.00
CA PHE A 371 -0.43 -27.96 -5.32
C PHE A 371 0.31 -26.96 -6.23
N PRO A 372 1.36 -27.37 -6.97
CA PRO A 372 2.08 -26.50 -7.90
C PRO A 372 1.20 -25.84 -8.95
N GLN A 373 0.18 -26.56 -9.45
CA GLN A 373 -0.77 -26.06 -10.44
C GLN A 373 -1.60 -24.87 -9.92
N ASP A 374 -1.98 -24.87 -8.65
CA ASP A 374 -2.76 -23.79 -8.03
C ASP A 374 -1.87 -22.56 -7.79
N ARG A 375 -0.59 -22.79 -7.46
CA ARG A 375 0.42 -21.73 -7.35
C ARG A 375 0.65 -21.01 -8.68
N ILE A 376 0.80 -21.80 -9.77
CA ILE A 376 0.97 -21.26 -11.13
C ILE A 376 -0.31 -20.53 -11.55
N ALA A 377 -1.49 -21.10 -11.31
CA ALA A 377 -2.75 -20.48 -11.64
C ALA A 377 -2.94 -19.14 -10.92
N ALA A 378 -2.68 -19.08 -9.61
CA ALA A 378 -2.75 -17.84 -8.84
C ALA A 378 -1.78 -16.77 -9.38
N ALA A 379 -0.56 -17.16 -9.77
CA ALA A 379 0.40 -16.25 -10.38
C ALA A 379 -0.07 -15.71 -11.74
N SER A 380 -0.53 -16.59 -12.63
CA SER A 380 -1.02 -16.21 -13.95
C SER A 380 -2.24 -15.28 -13.90
N VAL A 381 -3.19 -15.57 -13.00
CA VAL A 381 -4.38 -14.72 -12.79
C VAL A 381 -3.98 -13.36 -12.21
N PHE A 382 -3.06 -13.33 -11.24
CA PHE A 382 -2.54 -12.07 -10.68
C PHE A 382 -1.92 -11.19 -11.77
N VAL A 383 -1.02 -11.78 -12.54
CA VAL A 383 -0.29 -11.12 -13.63
C VAL A 383 -1.27 -10.61 -14.71
N ALA A 384 -2.30 -11.39 -15.06
CA ALA A 384 -3.35 -10.97 -15.99
C ALA A 384 -4.20 -9.78 -15.47
N LEU A 385 -4.57 -9.79 -14.19
CA LEU A 385 -5.33 -8.69 -13.58
C LEU A 385 -4.49 -7.43 -13.42
N THR A 386 -3.19 -7.56 -13.11
CA THR A 386 -2.27 -6.41 -13.12
C THR A 386 -2.19 -5.78 -14.50
N ALA A 387 -2.09 -6.60 -15.55
CA ALA A 387 -2.09 -6.09 -16.92
C ALA A 387 -3.37 -5.33 -17.27
N PHE A 388 -4.52 -5.83 -16.83
CA PHE A 388 -5.80 -5.13 -16.99
C PHE A 388 -5.81 -3.76 -16.31
N LEU A 389 -5.30 -3.66 -15.07
CA LEU A 389 -5.26 -2.38 -14.34
C LEU A 389 -4.33 -1.37 -15.02
N VAL A 390 -3.16 -1.81 -15.51
CA VAL A 390 -2.21 -0.94 -16.23
C VAL A 390 -2.81 -0.50 -17.56
N ALA A 391 -3.35 -1.43 -18.34
CA ALA A 391 -4.01 -1.10 -19.60
C ALA A 391 -5.26 -0.23 -19.40
N GLY A 392 -5.95 -0.41 -18.26
CA GLY A 392 -7.12 0.35 -17.83
C GLY A 392 -6.87 1.85 -17.66
N MET A 393 -5.61 2.30 -17.57
CA MET A 393 -5.25 3.73 -17.61
C MET A 393 -5.41 4.35 -19.00
N PHE A 394 -5.54 3.53 -20.04
CA PHE A 394 -5.59 3.94 -21.45
C PHE A 394 -6.86 3.48 -22.18
N ILE A 395 -7.74 2.73 -21.51
CA ILE A 395 -9.00 2.22 -22.06
C ILE A 395 -10.11 2.34 -21.02
N THR A 396 -11.37 2.42 -21.49
CA THR A 396 -12.58 2.48 -20.66
C THR A 396 -13.31 1.14 -20.66
N ARG A 397 -13.09 0.30 -19.64
CA ARG A 397 -13.60 -1.09 -19.56
C ARG A 397 -13.99 -1.55 -18.14
N SER A 398 -14.64 -0.69 -17.37
CA SER A 398 -15.05 -0.98 -15.97
C SER A 398 -15.98 -2.19 -15.80
N ALA A 399 -16.91 -2.40 -16.74
CA ALA A 399 -17.88 -3.52 -16.72
C ALA A 399 -17.46 -4.74 -17.56
N GLN A 400 -16.18 -4.86 -17.95
CA GLN A 400 -15.72 -5.98 -18.77
C GLN A 400 -15.72 -7.29 -17.96
N ALA A 401 -16.37 -8.35 -18.46
CA ALA A 401 -16.57 -9.58 -17.69
C ALA A 401 -15.29 -10.38 -17.36
N LEU A 402 -14.24 -10.33 -18.19
CA LEU A 402 -13.01 -11.13 -17.97
C LEU A 402 -12.32 -10.84 -16.63
N PRO A 403 -12.05 -9.58 -16.25
CA PRO A 403 -11.57 -9.25 -14.90
C PRO A 403 -12.42 -9.85 -13.77
N TRP A 404 -13.75 -9.83 -13.90
CA TRP A 404 -14.67 -10.39 -12.91
C TRP A 404 -14.63 -11.92 -12.85
N ILE A 405 -14.55 -12.58 -14.01
CA ILE A 405 -14.33 -14.03 -14.10
C ILE A 405 -13.02 -14.40 -13.40
N LEU A 406 -11.92 -13.69 -13.70
CA LEU A 406 -10.61 -13.92 -13.11
C LEU A 406 -10.60 -13.65 -11.60
N ALA A 407 -11.34 -12.65 -11.12
CA ALA A 407 -11.58 -12.42 -9.70
C ALA A 407 -12.32 -13.59 -9.04
N GLY A 408 -13.29 -14.21 -9.73
CA GLY A 408 -13.94 -15.42 -9.24
C GLY A 408 -12.98 -16.61 -9.15
N PHE A 409 -12.08 -16.78 -10.12
CA PHE A 409 -11.00 -17.77 -10.03
C PHE A 409 -10.08 -17.51 -8.83
N ALA A 410 -9.75 -16.24 -8.54
CA ALA A 410 -8.99 -15.86 -7.36
C ALA A 410 -9.67 -16.29 -6.05
N VAL A 411 -10.98 -16.10 -5.94
CA VAL A 411 -11.78 -16.54 -4.79
C VAL A 411 -11.79 -18.06 -4.67
N SER A 412 -11.97 -18.79 -5.78
CA SER A 412 -11.95 -20.25 -5.77
C SER A 412 -10.59 -20.81 -5.30
N LEU A 413 -9.49 -20.19 -5.74
CA LEU A 413 -8.13 -20.52 -5.30
C LEU A 413 -7.90 -20.25 -3.81
N SER A 414 -8.41 -19.12 -3.29
CA SER A 414 -8.23 -18.79 -1.87
C SER A 414 -9.05 -19.70 -0.93
N LEU A 415 -10.23 -20.13 -1.37
CA LEU A 415 -11.09 -21.06 -0.62
C LEU A 415 -10.51 -22.48 -0.49
N ARG A 416 -9.65 -22.92 -1.40
CA ARG A 416 -9.00 -24.25 -1.30
C ARG A 416 -7.99 -24.34 -0.17
N ARG A 417 -7.45 -23.21 0.30
CA ARG A 417 -6.55 -23.13 1.46
C ARG A 417 -7.22 -23.61 2.75
N THR A 418 -8.46 -23.17 3.01
CA THR A 418 -9.15 -23.49 4.27
C THR A 418 -9.53 -24.96 4.37
N ALA A 419 -9.89 -25.58 3.24
CA ALA A 419 -10.19 -27.01 3.18
C ALA A 419 -8.95 -27.89 3.44
N GLY A 420 -7.78 -27.52 2.88
CA GLY A 420 -6.53 -28.26 3.09
C GLY A 420 -5.95 -28.14 4.50
N ALA A 421 -6.14 -26.98 5.15
CA ALA A 421 -5.75 -26.79 6.55
C ALA A 421 -6.63 -27.62 7.50
N ALA A 422 -7.94 -27.71 7.24
CA ALA A 422 -8.87 -28.52 8.03
C ALA A 422 -8.60 -30.03 7.92
N SER A 423 -8.25 -30.53 6.72
CA SER A 423 -7.92 -31.95 6.53
C SER A 423 -6.59 -32.34 7.18
N CYS A 424 -5.61 -31.43 7.23
CA CYS A 424 -4.34 -31.65 7.93
C CYS A 424 -4.51 -31.65 9.46
N PHE A 425 -5.44 -30.84 9.98
CA PHE A 425 -5.82 -30.84 11.39
C PHE A 425 -6.58 -32.12 11.80
N GLN A 426 -7.41 -32.70 10.91
CA GLN A 426 -8.04 -34.00 11.15
C GLN A 426 -7.04 -35.17 11.06
N ALA A 427 -6.06 -35.12 10.15
CA ALA A 427 -5.03 -36.17 10.05
C ALA A 427 -4.09 -36.22 11.27
N THR A 428 -3.94 -35.11 12.00
CA THR A 428 -3.18 -35.03 13.27
C THR A 428 -4.00 -35.39 14.50
N SER A 429 -5.29 -35.71 14.33
CA SER A 429 -6.20 -36.14 15.39
C SER A 429 -6.44 -37.65 15.45
N GLN A 430 -5.58 -38.47 14.81
CA GLN A 430 -5.52 -39.88 15.22
C GLN A 430 -5.06 -39.95 16.67
N PRO A 431 -5.76 -40.70 17.55
CA PRO A 431 -5.40 -40.77 18.95
C PRO A 431 -4.00 -41.36 19.06
N TRP A 432 -3.08 -40.54 19.56
CA TRP A 432 -1.76 -40.92 20.00
C TRP A 432 -1.92 -42.15 20.90
N ARG A 433 -1.42 -43.32 20.45
CA ARG A 433 -1.27 -44.48 21.32
C ARG A 433 -0.45 -44.04 22.53
N GLU A 434 -1.00 -44.28 23.71
CA GLU A 434 -0.45 -43.95 25.01
C GLU A 434 1.01 -44.43 25.12
N CYS A 435 1.95 -43.50 25.06
CA CYS A 435 3.27 -43.69 25.67
C CYS A 435 3.15 -43.15 27.09
N GLU A 436 3.13 -44.05 28.06
CA GLU A 436 3.15 -43.74 29.49
C GLU A 436 4.34 -42.82 29.81
N LEU A 437 4.05 -41.62 30.30
CA LEU A 437 5.04 -40.71 30.87
C LEU A 437 5.23 -41.05 32.36
N PRO A 438 6.47 -40.98 32.89
CA PRO A 438 6.75 -41.30 34.29
C PRO A 438 6.07 -40.31 35.27
N PRO A 439 5.65 -40.76 36.46
CA PRO A 439 4.64 -40.09 37.30
C PRO A 439 5.13 -38.86 38.11
N HIS A 440 6.24 -38.22 37.74
CA HIS A 440 6.86 -37.17 38.56
C HIS A 440 6.94 -35.77 37.93
N ALA A 441 6.33 -35.53 36.77
CA ALA A 441 6.32 -34.21 36.12
C ALA A 441 5.10 -33.33 36.48
N GLY A 442 4.13 -33.83 37.26
CA GLY A 442 2.81 -33.20 37.42
C GLY A 442 2.67 -32.08 38.46
N GLN A 443 3.72 -31.73 39.22
CA GLN A 443 3.56 -30.83 40.39
C GLN A 443 4.32 -29.50 40.33
N ARG A 444 4.94 -29.13 39.21
CA ARG A 444 5.63 -27.82 39.07
C ARG A 444 5.03 -26.85 38.05
N GLU A 445 4.04 -27.24 37.26
CA GLU A 445 3.46 -26.36 36.23
C GLU A 445 2.23 -25.55 36.67
N GLU A 446 1.59 -25.88 37.80
CA GLU A 446 0.34 -25.21 38.23
C GLU A 446 0.49 -23.83 38.91
N GLN A 447 1.70 -23.25 38.96
CA GLN A 447 1.92 -21.90 39.52
C GLN A 447 2.54 -20.90 38.53
N ALA A 448 2.50 -21.18 37.22
CA ALA A 448 2.79 -20.15 36.23
C ALA A 448 1.60 -19.17 36.15
N VAL A 449 1.66 -18.07 36.91
CA VAL A 449 0.77 -16.91 36.75
C VAL A 449 0.60 -16.65 35.25
N HIS A 450 -0.60 -16.83 34.71
CA HIS A 450 -0.92 -16.51 33.31
C HIS A 450 -0.88 -14.98 33.14
N ILE A 451 0.33 -14.42 33.05
CA ILE A 451 0.53 -13.01 32.74
C ILE A 451 0.05 -12.81 31.30
N ARG A 452 -1.06 -12.09 31.13
CA ARG A 452 -1.53 -11.73 29.79
C ARG A 452 -0.45 -10.90 29.10
N PRO A 453 -0.08 -11.23 27.85
CA PRO A 453 0.95 -10.47 27.14
C PRO A 453 0.50 -9.02 26.92
N ALA A 454 1.41 -8.07 27.10
CA ALA A 454 1.17 -6.68 26.76
C ALA A 454 1.11 -6.49 25.22
N PRO A 455 0.39 -5.47 24.70
CA PRO A 455 -0.38 -4.48 25.44
C PRO A 455 -1.75 -5.01 25.90
N GLN A 456 -2.19 -4.54 27.07
CA GLN A 456 -3.49 -4.81 27.70
C GLN A 456 -4.29 -3.52 27.80
N GLN A 457 -5.56 -3.60 28.22
CA GLN A 457 -6.45 -2.44 28.38
C GLN A 457 -5.80 -1.27 29.15
N GLN A 458 -5.14 -1.54 30.27
CA GLN A 458 -4.45 -0.52 31.08
C GLN A 458 -3.35 0.22 30.31
N HIS A 459 -2.66 -0.48 29.40
CA HIS A 459 -1.64 0.15 28.56
C HIS A 459 -2.28 1.11 27.55
N PHE A 460 -3.41 0.73 26.94
CA PHE A 460 -4.15 1.63 26.07
C PHE A 460 -4.68 2.85 26.83
N VAL A 461 -5.24 2.67 28.03
CA VAL A 461 -5.68 3.80 28.88
C VAL A 461 -4.51 4.75 29.18
N LEU A 462 -3.37 4.20 29.62
CA LEU A 462 -2.18 4.99 29.93
C LEU A 462 -1.65 5.72 28.69
N LEU A 463 -1.57 5.04 27.55
CA LEU A 463 -1.11 5.63 26.29
C LEU A 463 -2.07 6.70 25.80
N THR A 464 -3.39 6.52 25.90
CA THR A 464 -4.37 7.56 25.58
C THR A 464 -4.17 8.79 26.46
N ALA A 465 -4.02 8.61 27.77
CA ALA A 465 -3.81 9.72 28.70
C ALA A 465 -2.49 10.46 28.44
N LEU A 466 -1.39 9.71 28.25
CA LEU A 466 -0.08 10.28 27.93
C LEU A 466 -0.11 11.04 26.60
N PHE A 467 -0.71 10.46 25.57
CA PHE A 467 -0.80 11.10 24.27
C PHE A 467 -1.71 12.33 24.31
N ALA A 468 -2.80 12.31 25.08
CA ALA A 468 -3.64 13.48 25.29
C ALA A 468 -2.87 14.60 25.99
N ALA A 469 -2.06 14.28 27.00
CA ALA A 469 -1.19 15.24 27.65
C ALA A 469 -0.15 15.85 26.68
N ILE A 470 0.43 15.03 25.80
CA ILE A 470 1.36 15.50 24.75
C ILE A 470 0.65 16.43 23.77
N ALA A 471 -0.56 16.06 23.31
CA ALA A 471 -1.34 16.89 22.41
C ALA A 471 -1.71 18.24 23.07
N ILE A 472 -2.22 18.21 24.31
CA ILE A 472 -2.54 19.43 25.07
C ILE A 472 -1.31 20.31 25.22
N TYR A 473 -0.18 19.74 25.65
CA TYR A 473 1.06 20.49 25.82
C TYR A 473 1.55 21.09 24.49
N GLY A 474 1.61 20.28 23.43
CA GLY A 474 2.06 20.68 22.09
C GLY A 474 1.20 21.79 21.48
N SER A 475 -0.10 21.81 21.77
CA SER A 475 -1.02 22.87 21.31
C SER A 475 -0.88 24.18 22.10
N LEU A 476 -0.25 24.19 23.28
CA LEU A 476 -0.14 25.37 24.15
C LEU A 476 1.26 26.00 24.21
N VAL A 477 2.34 25.24 23.94
CA VAL A 477 3.72 25.77 23.79
C VAL A 477 3.69 26.95 22.78
N PRO A 478 4.40 28.08 22.94
CA PRO A 478 5.48 28.38 23.88
C PRO A 478 5.02 28.74 25.30
N LEU A 479 3.73 28.64 25.64
CA LEU A 479 3.16 28.99 26.96
C LEU A 479 3.27 30.49 27.33
N GLU A 480 3.21 31.37 26.34
CA GLU A 480 3.14 32.82 26.54
C GLU A 480 1.72 33.26 26.94
N PHE A 481 1.40 33.12 28.23
CA PHE A 481 0.07 33.46 28.73
C PHE A 481 -0.19 34.97 28.68
N GLN A 482 -1.30 35.37 28.07
CA GLN A 482 -1.85 36.72 28.13
C GLN A 482 -3.24 36.69 28.76
N SER A 483 -3.48 37.59 29.72
CA SER A 483 -4.77 37.68 30.39
C SER A 483 -5.85 38.20 29.45
N LEU A 484 -6.82 37.36 29.13
CA LEU A 484 -8.03 37.71 28.37
C LEU A 484 -9.27 37.43 29.23
N GLY A 485 -10.22 38.37 29.26
CA GLY A 485 -11.48 38.17 29.99
C GLY A 485 -12.32 37.06 29.36
N PHE A 486 -12.94 36.19 30.18
CA PHE A 486 -13.70 35.04 29.67
C PHE A 486 -14.82 35.43 28.69
N ALA A 487 -15.56 36.50 28.96
CA ALA A 487 -16.62 36.98 28.07
C ALA A 487 -16.08 37.43 26.71
N GLU A 488 -14.88 38.03 26.70
CA GLU A 488 -14.20 38.44 25.48
C GLU A 488 -13.66 37.22 24.71
N ALA A 489 -13.08 36.24 25.40
CA ALA A 489 -12.64 34.98 24.82
C ALA A 489 -13.80 34.24 24.15
N ALA A 490 -14.95 34.12 24.84
CA ALA A 490 -16.17 33.52 24.28
C ALA A 490 -16.66 34.28 23.03
N ALA A 491 -16.69 35.62 23.06
CA ALA A 491 -17.08 36.42 21.91
C ALA A 491 -16.13 36.22 20.72
N ARG A 492 -14.80 36.19 20.95
CA ARG A 492 -13.79 35.93 19.91
C ARG A 492 -13.91 34.52 19.33
N PHE A 493 -14.13 33.51 20.18
CA PHE A 493 -14.25 32.11 19.75
C PHE A 493 -15.43 31.87 18.81
N THR A 494 -16.56 32.56 19.01
CA THR A 494 -17.72 32.44 18.09
C THR A 494 -17.46 32.97 16.68
N ARG A 495 -16.37 33.72 16.47
CA ARG A 495 -16.03 34.40 15.22
C ARG A 495 -14.71 33.91 14.61
N ILE A 496 -14.21 32.74 15.02
CA ILE A 496 -12.96 32.20 14.48
C ILE A 496 -13.08 31.92 12.98
N PRO A 497 -12.06 32.27 12.17
CA PRO A 497 -12.14 32.20 10.72
C PRO A 497 -11.93 30.79 10.15
N TRP A 498 -12.39 30.59 8.91
CA TRP A 498 -11.89 29.54 8.02
C TRP A 498 -10.66 30.09 7.29
N LEU A 499 -9.48 29.51 7.52
CA LEU A 499 -8.26 29.93 6.83
C LEU A 499 -8.20 29.34 5.41
N GLN A 500 -7.68 30.11 4.44
CA GLN A 500 -7.54 29.64 3.06
C GLN A 500 -6.43 28.59 2.93
N LEU A 501 -6.71 27.49 2.23
CA LEU A 501 -5.79 26.35 2.06
C LEU A 501 -4.71 26.62 0.98
N THR A 502 -3.74 27.48 1.29
CA THR A 502 -2.48 27.56 0.53
C THR A 502 -1.59 26.35 0.82
N ILE A 503 -0.52 26.13 0.04
CA ILE A 503 0.35 24.94 0.14
C ILE A 503 0.91 24.75 1.56
N HIS A 504 1.33 25.83 2.23
CA HIS A 504 1.83 25.79 3.60
C HIS A 504 0.74 25.43 4.62
N HIS A 505 -0.47 26.00 4.47
CA HIS A 505 -1.60 25.69 5.36
C HIS A 505 -2.17 24.26 5.19
N ARG A 506 -1.80 23.52 4.13
CA ARG A 506 -2.15 22.10 3.98
C ARG A 506 -1.31 21.19 4.86
N ALA A 507 -0.03 21.52 5.05
CA ALA A 507 0.86 20.75 5.93
C ALA A 507 0.37 20.85 7.39
N ASP A 508 -0.02 22.04 7.83
CA ASP A 508 -0.65 22.29 9.14
C ASP A 508 -1.91 21.43 9.32
N TRP A 509 -2.78 21.42 8.30
CA TRP A 509 -4.01 20.64 8.33
C TRP A 509 -3.76 19.13 8.46
N VAL A 510 -2.76 18.61 7.74
CA VAL A 510 -2.34 17.20 7.85
C VAL A 510 -1.72 16.92 9.22
N ALA A 511 -0.90 17.83 9.76
CA ALA A 511 -0.29 17.69 11.08
C ALA A 511 -1.35 17.57 12.18
N ASN A 512 -2.40 18.40 12.13
CA ASN A 512 -3.51 18.38 13.11
C ASN A 512 -4.37 17.11 13.00
N ILE A 513 -4.61 16.59 11.78
CA ILE A 513 -5.22 15.27 11.60
C ILE A 513 -4.33 14.18 12.24
N LEU A 514 -3.03 14.17 11.91
CA LEU A 514 -2.09 13.16 12.39
C LEU A 514 -1.91 13.21 13.91
N LEU A 515 -2.06 14.37 14.53
CA LEU A 515 -2.02 14.52 15.98
C LEU A 515 -3.17 13.77 16.65
N PHE A 516 -4.38 13.78 16.09
CA PHE A 516 -5.55 13.15 16.72
C PHE A 516 -5.82 11.70 16.30
N VAL A 517 -5.19 11.20 15.23
CA VAL A 517 -5.28 9.79 14.82
C VAL A 517 -4.86 8.82 15.96
N PRO A 518 -3.71 9.02 16.64
CA PRO A 518 -3.33 8.17 17.77
C PRO A 518 -4.35 8.23 18.92
N LEU A 519 -4.92 9.39 19.22
CA LEU A 519 -5.93 9.56 20.28
C LEU A 519 -7.18 8.73 20.00
N GLY A 520 -7.73 8.83 18.78
CA GLY A 520 -8.89 8.04 18.37
C GLY A 520 -8.62 6.53 18.40
N PHE A 521 -7.44 6.12 17.93
CA PHE A 521 -7.03 4.71 17.91
C PHE A 521 -6.84 4.13 19.32
N LEU A 522 -6.08 4.82 20.16
CA LEU A 522 -5.78 4.39 21.53
C LEU A 522 -7.03 4.45 22.41
N GLY A 523 -7.88 5.47 22.25
CA GLY A 523 -9.17 5.58 22.94
C GLY A 523 -10.11 4.42 22.62
N MET A 524 -10.20 4.03 21.34
CA MET A 524 -10.95 2.83 20.95
C MET A 524 -10.32 1.55 21.52
N GLY A 525 -8.99 1.46 21.56
CA GLY A 525 -8.27 0.35 22.18
C GLY A 525 -8.53 0.23 23.68
N ALA A 526 -8.56 1.35 24.39
CA ALA A 526 -8.83 1.41 25.83
C ALA A 526 -10.23 0.89 26.17
N LEU A 527 -11.21 1.02 25.28
CA LEU A 527 -12.59 0.59 25.51
C LEU A 527 -12.90 -0.80 24.93
N ASN A 528 -12.19 -1.25 23.89
CA ASN A 528 -12.57 -2.44 23.11
C ASN A 528 -11.54 -3.57 23.06
N VAL A 529 -10.30 -3.39 23.52
CA VAL A 529 -9.30 -4.47 23.49
C VAL A 529 -9.78 -5.69 24.29
N ASP A 530 -9.66 -6.88 23.71
CA ASP A 530 -10.09 -8.17 24.29
C ASP A 530 -11.57 -8.29 24.67
N ARG A 531 -12.42 -7.37 24.23
CA ARG A 531 -13.86 -7.42 24.51
C ARG A 531 -14.61 -8.10 23.35
N PRO A 532 -15.67 -8.88 23.62
CA PRO A 532 -16.41 -9.61 22.59
C PRO A 532 -17.01 -8.66 21.54
N GLU A 533 -17.03 -9.04 20.27
CA GLU A 533 -17.46 -8.17 19.16
C GLU A 533 -18.98 -7.97 19.13
N ILE A 534 -19.49 -7.00 19.90
CA ILE A 534 -20.91 -6.64 19.90
C ILE A 534 -21.09 -5.35 19.07
N PRO A 535 -21.88 -5.36 17.97
CA PRO A 535 -22.02 -4.21 17.07
C PRO A 535 -22.48 -2.93 17.76
N ILE A 536 -23.50 -3.00 18.63
CA ILE A 536 -24.03 -1.82 19.32
C ILE A 536 -22.98 -1.17 20.23
N ARG A 537 -22.15 -1.98 20.90
CA ARG A 537 -21.06 -1.46 21.74
C ARG A 537 -20.03 -0.73 20.90
N ARG A 538 -19.65 -1.28 19.73
CA ARG A 538 -18.70 -0.62 18.81
C ARG A 538 -19.20 0.75 18.40
N THR A 539 -20.47 0.84 17.99
CA THR A 539 -21.09 2.13 17.62
C THR A 539 -21.11 3.11 18.77
N VAL A 540 -21.48 2.68 19.98
CA VAL A 540 -21.49 3.54 21.17
C VAL A 540 -20.07 3.99 21.54
N THR A 541 -19.09 3.10 21.55
CA THR A 541 -17.70 3.46 21.85
C THR A 541 -17.08 4.35 20.80
N LEU A 542 -17.41 4.14 19.52
CA LEU A 542 -16.97 4.99 18.41
C LEU A 542 -17.53 6.41 18.60
N ALA A 543 -18.84 6.53 18.82
CA ALA A 543 -19.48 7.82 19.07
C ALA A 543 -18.89 8.52 20.31
N ALA A 544 -18.65 7.79 21.39
CA ALA A 544 -18.06 8.33 22.61
C ALA A 544 -16.62 8.82 22.40
N VAL A 545 -15.77 8.04 21.72
CA VAL A 545 -14.36 8.42 21.45
C VAL A 545 -14.30 9.61 20.51
N VAL A 546 -15.10 9.61 19.45
CA VAL A 546 -15.17 10.76 18.51
C VAL A 546 -15.65 12.00 19.25
N ALA A 547 -16.71 11.90 20.05
CA ALA A 547 -17.19 13.03 20.86
C ALA A 547 -16.12 13.55 21.82
N CYS A 548 -15.37 12.66 22.50
CA CYS A 548 -14.27 13.08 23.38
C CYS A 548 -13.15 13.79 22.61
N CYS A 549 -12.77 13.29 21.43
CA CYS A 549 -11.76 13.92 20.58
C CYS A 549 -12.22 15.32 20.12
N THR A 550 -13.46 15.44 19.64
CA THR A 550 -14.02 16.73 19.22
C THR A 550 -14.13 17.72 20.38
N LEU A 551 -14.57 17.27 21.56
CA LEU A 551 -14.63 18.12 22.75
C LEU A 551 -13.24 18.57 23.21
N LEU A 552 -12.25 17.68 23.16
CA LEU A 552 -10.87 18.05 23.45
C LEU A 552 -10.36 19.09 22.46
N SER A 553 -10.59 18.90 21.16
CA SER A 553 -10.21 19.84 20.11
C SER A 553 -10.82 21.24 20.31
N ILE A 554 -12.14 21.31 20.54
CA ILE A 554 -12.82 22.58 20.85
C ILE A 554 -12.23 23.23 22.12
N ALA A 555 -11.95 22.44 23.15
CA ALA A 555 -11.37 22.95 24.39
C ALA A 555 -9.94 23.47 24.19
N LEU A 556 -9.13 22.82 23.36
CA LEU A 556 -7.77 23.26 23.02
C LEU A 556 -7.80 24.60 22.28
N GLU A 557 -8.57 24.68 21.21
CA GLU A 557 -8.73 25.90 20.40
C GLU A 557 -9.27 27.06 21.23
N PHE A 558 -10.23 26.80 22.13
CA PHE A 558 -10.72 27.81 23.06
C PHE A 558 -9.61 28.27 24.01
N THR A 559 -8.83 27.33 24.57
CA THR A 559 -7.75 27.63 25.53
C THR A 559 -6.61 28.40 24.88
N GLN A 560 -6.32 28.17 23.60
CA GLN A 560 -5.25 28.85 22.85
C GLN A 560 -5.48 30.37 22.72
N LEU A 561 -6.70 30.88 22.93
CA LEU A 561 -6.98 32.33 22.97
C LEU A 561 -6.17 33.08 24.04
N TRP A 562 -5.75 32.38 25.10
CA TRP A 562 -4.89 32.93 26.16
C TRP A 562 -3.40 32.78 25.88
N PHE A 563 -2.98 32.17 24.77
CA PHE A 563 -1.59 31.88 24.45
C PHE A 563 -1.17 32.38 23.05
N PRO A 564 -1.21 33.69 22.75
CA PRO A 564 -0.59 34.24 21.54
C PRO A 564 0.93 33.91 21.58
N PRO A 565 1.57 33.46 20.48
CA PRO A 565 1.21 33.64 19.07
C PRO A 565 0.31 32.55 18.44
N ARG A 566 -0.35 31.68 19.23
CA ARG A 566 -1.21 30.63 18.66
C ARG A 566 -2.40 31.21 17.87
N THR A 567 -2.63 30.64 16.69
CA THR A 567 -3.72 31.01 15.79
C THR A 567 -4.86 30.01 15.96
N VAL A 568 -6.05 30.50 16.33
CA VAL A 568 -7.26 29.69 16.52
C VAL A 568 -8.07 29.65 15.22
N SER A 569 -8.53 28.48 14.79
CA SER A 569 -9.23 28.33 13.52
C SER A 569 -10.28 27.22 13.47
N GLN A 570 -11.28 27.35 12.59
CA GLN A 570 -12.25 26.26 12.36
C GLN A 570 -11.61 25.07 11.62
N ASN A 571 -10.53 25.30 10.87
CA ASN A 571 -9.83 24.27 10.13
C ASN A 571 -9.21 23.24 11.08
N ASP A 572 -8.69 23.70 12.22
CA ASP A 572 -8.00 22.85 13.20
C ASP A 572 -8.99 21.99 13.97
N ILE A 573 -10.14 22.57 14.39
CA ILE A 573 -11.24 21.80 14.97
C ILE A 573 -11.71 20.67 14.04
N ALA A 574 -11.85 20.98 12.75
CA ALA A 574 -12.24 20.01 11.74
C ALA A 574 -11.14 18.95 11.52
N ALA A 575 -9.88 19.36 11.41
CA ALA A 575 -8.73 18.49 11.20
C ALA A 575 -8.56 17.48 12.34
N GLU A 576 -8.53 17.97 13.58
CA GLU A 576 -8.37 17.15 14.78
C GLU A 576 -9.57 16.20 14.97
N THR A 577 -10.79 16.68 14.72
CA THR A 577 -11.99 15.82 14.72
C THR A 577 -11.90 14.72 13.67
N LEU A 578 -11.50 15.04 12.44
CA LEU A 578 -11.29 14.05 11.37
C LEU A 578 -10.18 13.06 11.74
N GLY A 579 -9.11 13.52 12.37
CA GLY A 579 -8.05 12.67 12.92
C GLY A 579 -8.59 11.68 13.95
N GLY A 580 -9.39 12.15 14.91
CA GLY A 580 -10.03 11.30 15.91
C GLY A 580 -10.95 10.25 15.28
N ILE A 581 -11.75 10.63 14.27
CA ILE A 581 -12.59 9.69 13.50
C ILE A 581 -11.72 8.66 12.78
N ALA A 582 -10.69 9.10 12.05
CA ALA A 582 -9.81 8.23 11.27
C ALA A 582 -9.09 7.22 12.19
N GLY A 583 -8.57 7.67 13.33
CA GLY A 583 -7.96 6.81 14.35
C GLY A 583 -8.93 5.77 14.90
N ALA A 584 -10.16 6.19 15.22
CA ALA A 584 -11.17 5.28 15.76
C ALA A 584 -11.63 4.23 14.74
N VAL A 585 -11.79 4.62 13.47
CA VAL A 585 -12.08 3.69 12.35
C VAL A 585 -10.89 2.75 12.11
N LEU A 586 -9.66 3.25 12.20
CA LEU A 586 -8.46 2.44 12.05
C LEU A 586 -8.39 1.33 13.11
N TRP A 587 -8.81 1.61 14.35
CA TRP A 587 -8.94 0.58 15.38
C TRP A 587 -9.98 -0.48 15.01
N LEU A 588 -11.15 -0.08 14.49
CA LEU A 588 -12.18 -1.03 14.06
C LEU A 588 -11.69 -1.94 12.93
N TRP A 589 -10.84 -1.43 12.04
CA TRP A 589 -10.30 -2.18 10.92
C TRP A 589 -9.14 -3.11 11.31
N ALA A 590 -8.18 -2.63 12.10
CA ALA A 590 -6.91 -3.34 12.35
C ALA A 590 -6.48 -3.42 13.82
N GLY A 591 -7.20 -2.78 14.75
CA GLY A 591 -6.77 -2.61 16.15
C GLY A 591 -6.52 -3.92 16.90
N GLN A 592 -7.39 -4.92 16.74
CA GLN A 592 -7.20 -6.24 17.36
C GLN A 592 -6.02 -7.00 16.73
N SER A 593 -5.93 -7.01 15.39
CA SER A 593 -4.83 -7.65 14.66
C SER A 593 -3.47 -7.04 15.01
N LEU A 594 -3.39 -5.71 15.12
CA LEU A 594 -2.20 -4.97 15.57
C LEU A 594 -1.85 -5.32 17.03
N THR A 595 -2.86 -5.40 17.90
CA THR A 595 -2.67 -5.77 19.30
C THR A 595 -2.14 -7.20 19.44
N GLU A 596 -2.72 -8.15 18.72
CA GLU A 596 -2.26 -9.54 18.68
C GLU A 596 -0.84 -9.65 18.10
N TRP A 597 -0.54 -8.89 17.05
CA TRP A 597 0.81 -8.78 16.50
C TRP A 597 1.82 -8.29 17.55
N CYS A 598 1.50 -7.22 18.29
CA CYS A 598 2.32 -6.73 19.40
C CYS A 598 2.48 -7.78 20.53
N ARG A 599 1.45 -8.58 20.80
CA ARG A 599 1.48 -9.63 21.83
C ARG A 599 2.31 -10.83 21.44
N ILE A 600 2.36 -11.19 20.16
CA ILE A 600 3.26 -12.24 19.67
C ILE A 600 4.71 -11.91 20.03
N TYR A 601 5.06 -10.62 20.06
CA TYR A 601 6.38 -10.14 20.42
C TYR A 601 6.63 -10.16 21.93
N THR A 602 5.69 -9.68 22.75
CA THR A 602 5.83 -9.73 24.22
C THR A 602 5.82 -11.16 24.77
N ARG A 603 5.21 -12.12 24.07
CA ARG A 603 5.25 -13.56 24.40
C ARG A 603 6.60 -14.22 24.10
N ASN A 604 7.32 -13.81 23.05
CA ASN A 604 8.50 -14.53 22.54
C ASN A 604 9.74 -13.62 22.51
N ALA A 605 10.34 -13.40 23.68
CA ALA A 605 11.51 -12.55 23.89
C ALA A 605 12.85 -13.17 23.44
N ALA A 606 12.93 -13.69 22.20
CA ALA A 606 14.21 -14.12 21.65
C ALA A 606 15.04 -12.89 21.20
N PRO A 607 16.32 -12.72 21.61
CA PRO A 607 17.12 -11.51 21.35
C PRO A 607 17.22 -11.11 19.88
N HIS A 608 17.28 -12.08 18.95
CA HIS A 608 17.35 -11.84 17.50
C HIS A 608 16.10 -11.13 16.95
N ARG A 609 14.91 -11.34 17.55
CA ARG A 609 13.67 -10.68 17.12
C ARG A 609 13.59 -9.23 17.58
N ARG A 610 14.26 -8.86 18.70
CA ARG A 610 14.32 -7.47 19.18
C ARG A 610 15.17 -6.60 18.25
N PHE A 611 16.29 -7.13 17.77
CA PHE A 611 17.14 -6.45 16.79
C PHE A 611 16.42 -6.21 15.46
N ASN A 612 15.67 -7.21 14.96
CA ASN A 612 14.87 -7.03 13.76
C ASN A 612 13.79 -5.96 13.90
N TRP A 613 13.16 -5.84 15.07
CA TRP A 613 12.18 -4.79 15.33
C TRP A 613 12.80 -3.39 15.33
N LEU A 614 14.01 -3.22 15.88
CA LEU A 614 14.73 -1.95 15.79
C LEU A 614 15.01 -1.57 14.33
N LEU A 615 15.30 -2.56 13.48
CA LEU A 615 15.47 -2.36 12.05
C LEU A 615 14.14 -2.02 11.34
N ASP A 616 13.03 -2.67 11.72
CA ASP A 616 11.69 -2.35 11.23
C ASP A 616 11.31 -0.91 11.60
N ALA A 617 11.53 -0.51 12.86
CA ALA A 617 11.26 0.83 13.37
C ALA A 617 12.17 1.87 12.71
N TYR A 618 13.46 1.56 12.51
CA TYR A 618 14.38 2.42 11.77
C TYR A 618 13.90 2.66 10.35
N LEU A 619 13.48 1.62 9.63
CA LEU A 619 12.99 1.76 8.26
C LEU A 619 11.68 2.54 8.17
N LEU A 620 10.77 2.30 9.10
CA LEU A 620 9.56 3.12 9.20
C LEU A 620 9.94 4.59 9.45
N GLY A 621 10.87 4.84 10.37
CA GLY A 621 11.40 6.17 10.66
C GLY A 621 12.07 6.81 9.44
N LEU A 622 12.83 6.03 8.66
CA LEU A 622 13.47 6.49 7.43
C LEU A 622 12.42 6.91 6.38
N VAL A 623 11.37 6.11 6.17
CA VAL A 623 10.29 6.46 5.26
C VAL A 623 9.57 7.72 5.72
N VAL A 624 9.21 7.81 7.01
CA VAL A 624 8.56 9.02 7.57
C VAL A 624 9.45 10.25 7.39
N TYR A 625 10.73 10.14 7.75
CA TYR A 625 11.72 11.19 7.57
C TYR A 625 11.80 11.68 6.12
N SER A 626 11.81 10.75 5.17
CA SER A 626 11.90 11.07 3.75
C SER A 626 10.69 11.85 3.22
N VAL A 627 9.50 11.64 3.77
CA VAL A 627 8.26 12.29 3.28
C VAL A 627 7.93 13.59 4.02
N MET A 628 8.50 13.82 5.22
CA MET A 628 8.39 15.11 5.92
C MET A 628 9.02 16.24 5.08
N PRO A 629 8.44 17.46 5.04
CA PRO A 629 7.39 18.01 5.92
C PRO A 629 5.93 17.74 5.48
N LEU A 630 5.68 16.85 4.51
CA LEU A 630 4.34 16.52 4.00
C LEU A 630 3.67 17.64 3.18
N ASP A 631 4.44 18.54 2.56
CA ASP A 631 3.98 19.53 1.59
C ASP A 631 3.72 18.86 0.22
N LEU A 632 2.68 18.03 0.17
CA LEU A 632 2.40 17.17 -0.98
C LEU A 632 2.00 17.97 -2.23
N THR A 633 2.62 17.65 -3.37
CA THR A 633 2.23 18.15 -4.69
C THR A 633 0.95 17.47 -5.16
N ILE A 634 -0.14 18.21 -5.26
CA ILE A 634 -1.47 17.66 -5.63
C ILE A 634 -1.79 17.98 -7.10
N SER A 635 -1.12 18.97 -7.70
CA SER A 635 -1.31 19.35 -9.10
C SER A 635 -0.10 19.02 -9.98
N LEU A 636 -0.36 18.70 -11.25
CA LEU A 636 0.70 18.48 -12.25
C LEU A 636 1.53 19.74 -12.53
N HIS A 637 0.98 20.92 -12.25
CA HIS A 637 1.67 22.20 -12.39
C HIS A 637 2.75 22.37 -11.32
N GLU A 638 2.47 22.06 -10.05
CA GLU A 638 3.45 22.08 -8.96
C GLU A 638 4.63 21.13 -9.20
N LEU A 639 4.35 19.96 -9.79
CA LEU A 639 5.39 19.01 -10.24
C LEU A 639 6.26 19.58 -11.36
N HIS A 640 5.67 20.36 -12.26
CA HIS A 640 6.43 21.06 -13.30
C HIS A 640 7.32 22.15 -12.71
N ASP A 641 6.81 22.95 -11.76
CA ASP A 641 7.59 23.98 -11.08
C ASP A 641 8.76 23.37 -10.32
N LYS A 642 8.53 22.25 -9.64
CA LYS A 642 9.58 21.47 -8.97
C LYS A 642 10.66 20.98 -9.94
N PHE A 643 10.28 20.58 -11.15
CA PHE A 643 11.21 20.20 -12.21
C PHE A 643 12.04 21.41 -12.68
N GLN A 644 11.41 22.57 -12.90
CA GLN A 644 12.10 23.79 -13.32
C GLN A 644 13.07 24.32 -12.25
N LEU A 645 12.74 24.13 -10.97
CA LEU A 645 13.60 24.47 -9.84
C LEU A 645 14.79 23.50 -9.65
N GLY A 646 14.96 22.51 -10.54
CA GLY A 646 16.07 21.56 -10.49
C GLY A 646 15.99 20.56 -9.33
N ARG A 647 14.81 20.40 -8.71
CA ARG A 647 14.63 19.47 -7.56
C ARG A 647 14.36 18.03 -7.97
N ILE A 648 14.36 17.74 -9.27
CA ILE A 648 14.19 16.40 -9.85
C ILE A 648 15.41 16.09 -10.71
N GLU A 649 16.28 15.22 -10.20
CA GLU A 649 17.55 14.86 -10.82
C GLU A 649 17.49 13.45 -11.40
N LEU A 650 17.25 13.37 -12.72
CA LEU A 650 17.16 12.10 -13.43
C LEU A 650 18.53 11.57 -13.87
N ILE A 651 19.53 12.44 -14.00
CA ILE A 651 20.88 12.07 -14.41
C ILE A 651 21.68 11.81 -13.13
N PRO A 652 22.22 10.59 -12.93
CA PRO A 652 22.98 10.29 -11.73
C PRO A 652 24.26 11.13 -11.67
N PHE A 653 24.60 11.61 -10.47
CA PHE A 653 25.78 12.43 -10.17
C PHE A 653 25.83 13.79 -10.89
N SER A 654 24.69 14.33 -11.33
CA SER A 654 24.64 15.67 -11.97
C SER A 654 24.62 16.84 -10.99
N HIS A 655 24.48 16.59 -9.68
CA HIS A 655 24.38 17.63 -8.65
C HIS A 655 25.68 18.43 -8.53
N GLN A 656 25.56 19.75 -8.41
CA GLN A 656 26.71 20.65 -8.20
C GLN A 656 26.90 20.92 -6.71
N TYR A 657 27.95 20.32 -6.14
CA TYR A 657 28.28 20.49 -4.73
C TYR A 657 29.10 21.76 -4.48
N SER A 658 28.89 22.37 -3.31
CA SER A 658 29.61 23.58 -2.87
C SER A 658 31.12 23.38 -2.68
N SER A 659 31.57 22.16 -2.38
CA SER A 659 32.97 21.80 -2.23
C SER A 659 33.18 20.29 -2.42
N PRO A 660 34.41 19.82 -2.70
CA PRO A 660 34.70 18.39 -2.76
C PRO A 660 34.45 17.66 -1.43
N LEU A 661 34.67 18.34 -0.31
CA LEU A 661 34.43 17.79 1.03
C LEU A 661 32.93 17.63 1.32
N SER A 662 32.10 18.59 0.91
CA SER A 662 30.64 18.47 1.04
C SER A 662 30.09 17.38 0.12
N ALA A 663 30.62 17.24 -1.10
CA ALA A 663 30.27 16.13 -1.99
C ALA A 663 30.55 14.76 -1.33
N VAL A 664 31.74 14.57 -0.77
CA VAL A 664 32.10 13.31 -0.08
C VAL A 664 31.18 13.07 1.13
N TYR A 665 30.92 14.10 1.93
CA TYR A 665 30.05 14.00 3.10
C TYR A 665 28.61 13.61 2.72
N GLU A 666 28.01 14.25 1.72
CA GLU A 666 26.64 13.99 1.28
C GLU A 666 26.52 12.60 0.66
N LEU A 667 27.44 12.23 -0.24
CA LEU A 667 27.46 10.91 -0.87
C LEU A 667 27.63 9.78 0.16
N LEU A 668 28.53 9.95 1.14
CA LEU A 668 28.73 8.98 2.21
C LEU A 668 27.51 8.88 3.12
N SER A 669 26.89 10.01 3.48
CA SER A 669 25.71 10.03 4.34
C SER A 669 24.52 9.33 3.68
N ALA A 670 24.30 9.57 2.38
CA ALA A 670 23.26 8.92 1.58
C ALA A 670 23.48 7.39 1.48
N ALA A 671 24.73 6.92 1.44
CA ALA A 671 25.01 5.49 1.51
C ALA A 671 24.81 4.93 2.93
N LEU A 672 25.33 5.59 3.97
CA LEU A 672 25.31 5.08 5.34
C LEU A 672 23.89 4.92 5.89
N ILE A 673 22.96 5.81 5.53
CA ILE A 673 21.58 5.77 6.02
C ILE A 673 20.83 4.49 5.57
N PHE A 674 21.25 3.85 4.48
CA PHE A 674 20.68 2.60 3.97
C PHE A 674 21.38 1.33 4.48
N VAL A 675 22.44 1.44 5.27
CA VAL A 675 23.12 0.26 5.86
C VAL A 675 22.16 -0.58 6.72
N PRO A 676 21.35 0.00 7.64
CA PRO A 676 20.37 -0.79 8.39
C PRO A 676 19.29 -1.42 7.50
N ALA A 677 18.91 -0.77 6.39
CA ALA A 677 18.00 -1.33 5.40
C ALA A 677 18.57 -2.61 4.76
N GLY A 678 19.88 -2.64 4.52
CA GLY A 678 20.60 -3.83 4.06
C GLY A 678 20.57 -4.99 5.06
N ILE A 679 20.84 -4.69 6.33
CA ILE A 679 20.77 -5.68 7.43
C ILE A 679 19.35 -6.25 7.55
N TRP A 680 18.35 -5.35 7.57
CA TRP A 680 16.93 -5.69 7.63
C TRP A 680 16.47 -6.58 6.47
N SER A 681 16.92 -6.27 5.25
CA SER A 681 16.53 -7.01 4.05
C SER A 681 16.95 -8.49 4.11
N CYS A 682 17.97 -8.82 4.90
CA CYS A 682 18.42 -10.19 5.13
C CYS A 682 17.55 -10.95 6.14
N THR A 683 16.87 -10.25 7.06
CA THR A 683 16.25 -10.82 8.26
C THR A 683 14.72 -10.72 8.31
N ILE A 684 14.12 -9.87 7.48
CA ILE A 684 12.66 -9.70 7.44
C ILE A 684 11.94 -11.01 7.04
N LEU A 685 10.85 -11.36 7.74
CA LEU A 685 9.92 -12.45 7.42
C LEU A 685 10.62 -13.79 7.07
N LEU A 686 11.69 -14.13 7.79
CA LEU A 686 12.36 -15.43 7.67
C LEU A 686 11.47 -16.55 8.20
N SER A 687 11.48 -17.71 7.52
CA SER A 687 10.75 -18.89 7.96
C SER A 687 11.45 -19.54 9.17
N ALA A 688 10.72 -20.27 10.01
CA ALA A 688 11.35 -21.02 11.10
C ALA A 688 12.41 -21.99 10.55
N GLY A 689 13.69 -21.75 10.87
CA GLY A 689 14.84 -22.54 10.41
C GLY A 689 15.79 -21.84 9.41
N GLU A 690 15.43 -20.68 8.86
CA GLU A 690 16.31 -19.92 7.94
C GLU A 690 17.08 -18.83 8.70
N THR A 691 18.39 -18.73 8.49
CA THR A 691 19.27 -17.77 9.21
C THR A 691 19.54 -16.47 8.43
N SER A 692 19.47 -16.49 7.10
CA SER A 692 19.67 -15.30 6.25
C SER A 692 19.12 -15.52 4.84
N ARG A 693 18.59 -14.45 4.22
CA ARG A 693 18.18 -14.46 2.81
C ARG A 693 19.37 -14.47 1.82
N PRO A 694 19.15 -14.86 0.55
CA PRO A 694 20.13 -14.71 -0.52
C PRO A 694 20.49 -13.23 -0.76
N VAL A 695 21.77 -12.95 -1.06
CA VAL A 695 22.29 -11.58 -1.29
C VAL A 695 21.47 -10.85 -2.35
N GLY A 696 21.26 -11.47 -3.51
CA GLY A 696 20.54 -10.81 -4.62
C GLY A 696 19.10 -10.42 -4.28
N LEU A 697 18.40 -11.20 -3.44
CA LEU A 697 17.05 -10.84 -3.00
C LEU A 697 17.08 -9.70 -1.97
N SER A 698 18.10 -9.68 -1.11
CA SER A 698 18.29 -8.66 -0.08
C SER A 698 18.61 -7.30 -0.73
N LEU A 699 19.53 -7.29 -1.70
CA LEU A 699 19.84 -6.11 -2.52
C LEU A 699 18.64 -5.62 -3.33
N LEU A 700 17.83 -6.52 -3.91
CA LEU A 700 16.61 -6.14 -4.62
C LEU A 700 15.61 -5.45 -3.68
N ILE A 701 15.45 -5.96 -2.46
CA ILE A 701 14.57 -5.34 -1.45
C ILE A 701 15.07 -3.93 -1.11
N VAL A 702 16.38 -3.77 -0.89
CA VAL A 702 16.98 -2.44 -0.66
C VAL A 702 16.71 -1.50 -1.84
N LEU A 703 16.93 -1.96 -3.08
CA LEU A 703 16.64 -1.17 -4.29
C LEU A 703 15.17 -0.74 -4.36
N MET A 704 14.24 -1.65 -4.07
CA MET A 704 12.81 -1.34 -4.06
C MET A 704 12.45 -0.33 -2.96
N VAL A 705 13.07 -0.42 -1.78
CA VAL A 705 12.87 0.54 -0.68
C VAL A 705 13.43 1.91 -1.07
N ALA A 706 14.64 1.97 -1.62
CA ALA A 706 15.25 3.22 -2.08
C ALA A 706 14.43 3.89 -3.19
N MET A 707 14.02 3.14 -4.23
CA MET A 707 13.13 3.67 -5.27
C MET A 707 11.77 4.10 -4.71
N GLY A 708 11.22 3.37 -3.74
CA GLY A 708 9.95 3.73 -3.10
C GLY A 708 10.05 5.03 -2.31
N ILE A 709 11.17 5.24 -1.62
CA ILE A 709 11.46 6.49 -0.89
C ILE A 709 11.58 7.67 -1.86
N GLU A 710 12.38 7.54 -2.92
CA GLU A 710 12.54 8.60 -3.93
C GLU A 710 11.23 8.91 -4.65
N ALA A 711 10.43 7.88 -4.97
CA ALA A 711 9.11 8.07 -5.57
C ALA A 711 8.14 8.77 -4.61
N ALA A 712 8.24 8.54 -3.30
CA ALA A 712 7.46 9.27 -2.32
C ALA A 712 7.94 10.72 -2.20
N GLN A 713 9.25 10.97 -2.22
CA GLN A 713 9.84 12.31 -2.23
C GLN A 713 9.49 13.11 -3.48
N LEU A 714 9.25 12.45 -4.62
CA LEU A 714 8.77 13.11 -5.83
C LEU A 714 7.48 13.91 -5.55
N LEU A 715 6.61 13.36 -4.71
CA LEU A 715 5.33 13.95 -4.31
C LEU A 715 5.47 15.03 -3.22
N VAL A 716 6.66 15.26 -2.66
CA VAL A 716 6.89 16.24 -1.58
C VAL A 716 7.60 17.46 -2.17
N TYR A 717 6.95 18.62 -2.19
CA TYR A 717 7.41 19.79 -2.97
C TYR A 717 8.79 20.30 -2.53
N SER A 718 9.06 20.29 -1.23
CA SER A 718 10.33 20.76 -0.65
C SER A 718 11.49 19.75 -0.77
N ARG A 719 11.24 18.49 -1.14
CA ARG A 719 12.27 17.46 -1.23
C ARG A 719 12.87 17.33 -2.63
N PHE A 720 14.15 17.02 -2.67
CA PHE A 720 14.82 16.58 -3.89
C PHE A 720 14.49 15.11 -4.16
N THR A 721 14.44 14.75 -5.43
CA THR A 721 14.35 13.36 -5.88
C THR A 721 15.51 13.11 -6.82
N SER A 722 16.40 12.18 -6.49
CA SER A 722 17.64 11.96 -7.24
C SER A 722 17.87 10.48 -7.52
N VAL A 723 18.21 10.17 -8.78
CA VAL A 723 18.67 8.82 -9.16
C VAL A 723 19.98 8.46 -8.44
N THR A 724 20.77 9.47 -8.06
CA THR A 724 22.01 9.30 -7.28
C THR A 724 21.74 8.63 -5.93
N ASP A 725 20.68 9.05 -5.24
CA ASP A 725 20.32 8.54 -3.91
C ASP A 725 19.81 7.09 -3.96
N VAL A 726 19.13 6.68 -5.04
CA VAL A 726 18.80 5.27 -5.28
C VAL A 726 20.06 4.40 -5.39
N LEU A 727 21.05 4.86 -6.15
CA LEU A 727 22.29 4.14 -6.36
C LEU A 727 23.11 4.04 -5.06
N LEU A 728 23.23 5.14 -4.33
CA LEU A 728 23.93 5.18 -3.04
C LEU A 728 23.20 4.36 -1.98
N GLY A 729 21.87 4.36 -1.98
CA GLY A 729 21.05 3.48 -1.13
C GLY A 729 21.34 2.01 -1.39
N CYS A 730 21.57 1.61 -2.64
CA CYS A 730 21.98 0.25 -3.00
C CYS A 730 23.39 -0.10 -2.51
N VAL A 731 24.34 0.84 -2.61
CA VAL A 731 25.70 0.68 -2.07
C VAL A 731 25.64 0.50 -0.55
N GLY A 732 24.91 1.38 0.13
CA GLY A 732 24.65 1.34 1.57
C GLY A 732 24.03 0.02 2.03
N GLY A 733 22.94 -0.40 1.39
CA GLY A 733 22.32 -1.68 1.72
C GLY A 733 23.21 -2.87 1.39
N GLY A 734 24.07 -2.79 0.37
CA GLY A 734 25.08 -3.81 0.10
C GLY A 734 26.10 -3.97 1.24
N ILE A 735 26.56 -2.85 1.81
CA ILE A 735 27.39 -2.85 3.03
C ILE A 735 26.63 -3.51 4.19
N GLY A 736 25.34 -3.17 4.38
CA GLY A 736 24.50 -3.79 5.40
C GLY A 736 24.35 -5.31 5.26
N VAL A 737 24.13 -5.80 4.03
CA VAL A 737 24.07 -7.24 3.72
C VAL A 737 25.40 -7.93 4.04
N ALA A 738 26.54 -7.29 3.74
CA ALA A 738 27.86 -7.80 4.06
C ALA A 738 28.09 -7.88 5.59
N VAL A 739 27.73 -6.81 6.33
CA VAL A 739 27.83 -6.75 7.80
C VAL A 739 27.01 -7.85 8.46
N GLN A 740 25.76 -8.06 8.05
CA GLN A 740 24.90 -9.11 8.60
C GLN A 740 25.55 -10.50 8.44
N ARG A 741 26.16 -10.78 7.30
CA ARG A 741 26.76 -12.09 6.99
C ARG A 741 28.07 -12.33 7.70
N LEU A 742 28.90 -11.30 7.83
CA LEU A 742 30.23 -11.39 8.44
C LEU A 742 30.17 -11.41 9.97
N TRP A 743 29.23 -10.66 10.58
CA TRP A 743 29.25 -10.38 12.02
C TRP A 743 28.18 -11.12 12.83
N LEU A 744 26.92 -11.17 12.38
CA LEU A 744 25.80 -11.68 13.20
C LEU A 744 25.64 -13.22 13.19
N ASN A 745 26.25 -13.93 12.24
CA ASN A 745 26.29 -15.39 12.21
C ASN A 745 27.44 -16.01 13.04
N ARG A 746 28.31 -15.20 13.64
CA ARG A 746 29.54 -15.67 14.32
C ARG A 746 29.59 -15.40 15.83
N VAL A 747 28.60 -14.73 16.43
CA VAL A 747 28.57 -14.44 17.87
C VAL A 747 27.91 -15.59 18.64
N PRO A 748 28.65 -16.38 19.44
CA PRO A 748 28.07 -17.46 20.23
C PRO A 748 27.14 -16.90 21.34
N PRO A 749 26.07 -17.63 21.72
CA PRO A 749 25.14 -17.19 22.74
C PRO A 749 25.82 -17.01 24.11
N VAL A 750 25.44 -15.93 24.82
CA VAL A 750 26.01 -15.44 26.10
C VAL A 750 26.13 -16.52 27.21
N ARG A 751 25.39 -17.63 27.10
CA ARG A 751 25.30 -18.68 28.12
C ARG A 751 26.52 -19.63 28.19
N SER A 752 27.52 -19.51 27.32
CA SER A 752 28.66 -20.45 27.25
C SER A 752 29.98 -19.93 27.86
N ALA A 753 30.04 -18.70 28.38
CA ALA A 753 31.27 -18.12 28.95
C ALA A 753 31.35 -18.29 30.48
N GLY A 754 32.52 -18.66 31.03
CA GLY A 754 32.75 -18.74 32.48
C GLY A 754 32.67 -17.39 33.21
N ARG A 755 32.31 -17.41 34.51
CA ARG A 755 32.14 -16.23 35.40
C ARG A 755 33.25 -15.15 35.29
N PRO A 756 34.56 -15.46 35.28
CA PRO A 756 35.60 -14.42 35.19
C PRO A 756 35.63 -13.73 33.82
N ARG A 757 35.36 -14.45 32.73
CA ARG A 757 35.25 -13.85 31.38
C ARG A 757 34.01 -12.96 31.24
N GLN A 758 32.93 -13.27 31.94
CA GLN A 758 31.72 -12.44 31.95
C GLN A 758 31.95 -11.10 32.65
N LEU A 759 32.59 -11.11 33.82
CA LEU A 759 32.95 -9.87 34.53
C LEU A 759 33.92 -9.00 33.72
N GLN A 760 34.93 -9.60 33.11
CA GLN A 760 35.87 -8.88 32.23
C GLN A 760 35.13 -8.22 31.05
N GLN A 761 34.19 -8.93 30.42
CA GLN A 761 33.37 -8.36 29.35
C GLN A 761 32.48 -7.22 29.85
N ALA A 762 31.86 -7.35 31.03
CA ALA A 762 31.06 -6.29 31.63
C ALA A 762 31.87 -5.01 31.86
N LEU A 763 33.09 -5.14 32.39
CA LEU A 763 34.01 -4.01 32.61
C LEU A 763 34.49 -3.39 31.30
N ILE A 764 34.76 -4.19 30.26
CA ILE A 764 35.12 -3.67 28.93
C ILE A 764 33.96 -2.84 28.36
N TRP A 765 32.72 -3.35 28.40
CA TRP A 765 31.58 -2.59 27.90
C TRP A 765 31.29 -1.32 28.71
N ALA A 766 31.49 -1.36 30.02
CA ALA A 766 31.40 -0.17 30.87
C ALA A 766 32.48 0.86 30.51
N ALA A 767 33.73 0.45 30.28
CA ALA A 767 34.81 1.33 29.85
C ALA A 767 34.53 1.93 28.46
N VAL A 768 34.01 1.13 27.51
CA VAL A 768 33.60 1.63 26.19
C VAL A 768 32.46 2.64 26.31
N ALA A 769 31.50 2.44 27.22
CA ALA A 769 30.44 3.42 27.49
C ALA A 769 30.99 4.74 28.02
N VAL A 770 31.99 4.71 28.92
CA VAL A 770 32.66 5.92 29.42
C VAL A 770 33.40 6.64 28.31
N VAL A 771 34.17 5.92 27.49
CA VAL A 771 34.87 6.51 26.32
C VAL A 771 33.88 7.12 25.34
N TYR A 772 32.77 6.45 25.08
CA TYR A 772 31.71 6.98 24.22
C TYR A 772 31.04 8.23 24.82
N SER A 773 30.87 8.28 26.14
CA SER A 773 30.38 9.48 26.83
C SER A 773 31.32 10.68 26.66
N MET A 774 32.63 10.45 26.74
CA MET A 774 33.64 11.48 26.44
C MET A 774 33.59 11.91 24.98
N PHE A 775 33.42 10.97 24.05
CA PHE A 775 33.24 11.28 22.63
C PHE A 775 32.00 12.14 22.38
N LEU A 776 30.86 11.82 23.01
CA LEU A 776 29.65 12.65 22.91
C LEU A 776 29.90 14.06 23.44
N ALA A 777 30.57 14.19 24.58
CA ALA A 777 30.94 15.50 25.12
C ALA A 777 31.79 16.30 24.11
N LEU A 778 32.85 15.70 23.55
CA LEU A 778 33.69 16.32 22.53
C LEU A 778 32.91 16.71 21.27
N LEU A 779 31.99 15.85 20.81
CA LEU A 779 31.18 16.08 19.61
C LEU A 779 30.23 17.27 19.78
N PHE A 780 29.56 17.37 20.94
CA PHE A 780 28.57 18.41 21.20
C PHE A 780 29.20 19.74 21.65
N TRP A 781 30.39 19.71 22.26
CA TRP A 781 31.13 20.91 22.65
C TRP A 781 31.94 21.53 21.51
N ALA A 782 31.98 20.91 20.33
CA ALA A 782 32.65 21.49 19.16
C ALA A 782 31.79 22.56 18.46
N PRO A 783 32.36 23.71 18.06
CA PRO A 783 33.75 24.16 18.28
C PRO A 783 34.01 24.60 19.73
N PHE A 784 35.23 24.35 20.23
CA PHE A 784 35.63 24.55 21.63
C PHE A 784 35.96 26.01 21.99
N ASP A 785 35.11 26.94 21.56
CA ASP A 785 35.30 28.38 21.76
C ASP A 785 34.67 28.80 23.09
N TRP A 786 35.35 28.52 24.20
CA TRP A 786 34.81 28.79 25.53
C TRP A 786 34.77 30.29 25.86
N THR A 787 33.63 30.75 26.40
CA THR A 787 33.44 32.12 26.89
C THR A 787 33.19 32.12 28.40
N LEU A 788 33.89 32.99 29.12
CA LEU A 788 33.77 33.16 30.57
C LEU A 788 33.21 34.55 30.94
N ASP A 789 32.62 35.26 29.97
CA ASP A 789 31.98 36.54 30.21
C ASP A 789 30.75 36.36 31.12
N PRO A 790 30.74 36.91 32.36
CA PRO A 790 29.70 36.63 33.35
C PRO A 790 28.30 37.06 32.87
N ALA A 791 28.20 38.20 32.18
CA ALA A 791 26.91 38.72 31.70
C ALA A 791 26.31 37.85 30.58
N GLY A 792 27.14 37.37 29.64
CA GLY A 792 26.71 36.44 28.60
C GLY A 792 26.32 35.05 29.14
N VAL A 793 27.04 34.56 30.15
CA VAL A 793 26.76 33.25 30.79
C VAL A 793 25.46 33.28 31.59
N GLU A 794 25.19 34.35 32.34
CA GLU A 794 23.95 34.50 33.13
C GLU A 794 22.70 34.50 32.23
N GLY A 795 22.73 35.25 31.12
CA GLY A 795 21.63 35.26 30.15
C GLY A 795 21.39 33.89 29.49
N ARG A 796 22.45 33.16 29.14
CA ARG A 796 22.34 31.80 28.57
C ARG A 796 21.85 30.76 29.59
N LEU A 797 22.23 30.89 30.86
CA LEU A 797 21.76 30.03 31.93
C LEU A 797 20.27 30.22 32.20
N HIS A 798 19.77 31.46 32.14
CA HIS A 798 18.33 31.71 32.16
C HIS A 798 17.61 31.07 30.96
N GLY A 799 18.22 31.14 29.77
CA GLY A 799 17.72 30.50 28.57
C GLY A 799 17.67 28.96 28.64
N PHE A 800 18.53 28.31 29.43
CA PHE A 800 18.56 26.86 29.59
C PHE A 800 17.23 26.30 30.13
N TRP A 801 16.58 27.04 31.03
CA TRP A 801 15.29 26.66 31.64
C TRP A 801 14.08 27.16 30.85
N ALA A 802 14.26 27.46 29.56
CA ALA A 802 13.14 27.77 28.67
C ALA A 802 12.10 26.64 28.68
N VAL A 803 10.86 26.98 28.35
CA VAL A 803 9.77 26.00 28.24
C VAL A 803 10.18 24.87 27.29
N PRO A 804 10.13 23.59 27.70
CA PRO A 804 10.56 22.49 26.85
C PRO A 804 9.86 22.51 25.48
N PHE A 805 10.62 22.25 24.41
CA PHE A 805 10.17 22.26 23.01
C PHE A 805 9.77 23.64 22.44
N SER A 806 9.83 24.73 23.21
CA SER A 806 9.48 26.07 22.74
C SER A 806 10.36 26.57 21.61
N ARG A 807 11.65 26.22 21.60
CA ARG A 807 12.55 26.61 20.50
C ARG A 807 12.29 25.84 19.22
N LEU A 808 11.80 24.60 19.31
CA LEU A 808 11.46 23.81 18.13
C LEU A 808 10.21 24.34 17.42
N TYR A 809 9.34 25.05 18.15
CA TYR A 809 8.13 25.65 17.61
C TYR A 809 8.40 26.75 16.56
N PHE A 810 9.45 27.54 16.75
CA PHE A 810 9.78 28.66 15.83
C PHE A 810 10.66 28.24 14.64
N GLY A 811 11.09 26.98 14.58
CA GLY A 811 11.87 26.43 13.47
C GLY A 811 10.99 25.73 12.44
N THR A 812 11.58 25.34 11.31
CA THR A 812 10.88 24.47 10.35
C THR A 812 10.66 23.08 10.95
N GLU A 813 9.56 22.41 10.58
CA GLU A 813 9.20 21.07 11.06
C GLU A 813 10.31 20.07 10.75
N TYR A 814 10.96 20.24 9.60
CA TYR A 814 12.11 19.45 9.20
C TYR A 814 13.30 19.64 10.14
N HIS A 815 13.66 20.89 10.45
CA HIS A 815 14.76 21.17 11.37
C HIS A 815 14.45 20.64 12.77
N ALA A 816 13.22 20.83 13.26
CA ALA A 816 12.77 20.31 14.55
C ALA A 816 12.89 18.77 14.61
N LEU A 817 12.42 18.06 13.58
CA LEU A 817 12.51 16.61 13.50
C LEU A 817 13.96 16.12 13.46
N VAL A 818 14.80 16.70 12.59
CA VAL A 818 16.23 16.35 12.50
C VAL A 818 16.92 16.57 13.83
N HIS A 819 16.60 17.67 14.51
CA HIS A 819 17.16 17.99 15.82
C HIS A 819 16.77 16.94 16.87
N ILE A 820 15.48 16.60 16.96
CA ILE A 820 14.96 15.54 17.84
C ILE A 820 15.67 14.21 17.57
N LEU A 821 15.67 13.77 16.30
CA LEU A 821 16.28 12.51 15.90
C LEU A 821 17.77 12.49 16.23
N ARG A 822 18.50 13.57 15.95
CA ARG A 822 19.93 13.68 16.25
C ARG A 822 20.18 13.52 17.75
N ARG A 823 19.48 14.26 18.59
CA ARG A 823 19.65 14.22 20.07
C ARG A 823 19.34 12.84 20.65
N VAL A 824 18.27 12.20 20.17
CA VAL A 824 17.88 10.84 20.58
C VAL A 824 18.91 9.80 20.10
N LEU A 825 19.21 9.78 18.80
CA LEU A 825 20.02 8.72 18.18
C LEU A 825 21.48 8.72 18.63
N TRP A 826 22.08 9.87 18.93
CA TRP A 826 23.45 9.92 19.47
C TRP A 826 23.55 9.33 20.88
N PHE A 827 22.47 9.33 21.67
CA PHE A 827 22.47 8.80 23.03
C PHE A 827 21.99 7.34 23.13
N VAL A 828 21.28 6.80 22.12
CA VAL A 828 20.89 5.38 22.06
C VAL A 828 22.09 4.42 22.22
N PRO A 829 23.23 4.59 21.52
CA PRO A 829 24.39 3.70 21.69
C PRO A 829 24.94 3.71 23.12
N LEU A 830 24.89 4.85 23.81
CA LEU A 830 25.33 4.93 25.20
C LEU A 830 24.49 4.03 26.12
N GLY A 831 23.16 4.09 25.98
CA GLY A 831 22.23 3.21 26.69
C GLY A 831 22.48 1.73 26.38
N ALA A 832 22.68 1.40 25.09
CA ALA A 832 22.93 0.03 24.65
C ALA A 832 24.25 -0.54 25.19
N LEU A 833 25.32 0.25 25.20
CA LEU A 833 26.61 -0.14 25.77
C LEU A 833 26.50 -0.42 27.27
N LEU A 834 25.76 0.41 28.01
CA LEU A 834 25.49 0.19 29.44
C LEU A 834 24.60 -1.03 29.67
N SER A 835 23.58 -1.25 28.83
CA SER A 835 22.74 -2.46 28.88
C SER A 835 23.57 -3.72 28.63
N LEU A 836 24.55 -3.69 27.72
CA LEU A 836 25.48 -4.78 27.49
C LEU A 836 26.42 -5.01 28.69
N ALA A 837 26.93 -3.95 29.31
CA ALA A 837 27.74 -4.04 30.52
C ALA A 837 26.96 -4.69 31.66
N VAL A 838 25.72 -4.24 31.88
CA VAL A 838 24.75 -4.81 32.80
C VAL A 838 24.54 -6.29 32.44
N GLN A 839 24.04 -6.63 31.26
CA GLN A 839 23.71 -8.02 30.88
C GLN A 839 24.88 -9.03 31.02
N ARG A 840 26.13 -8.58 30.97
CA ARG A 840 27.33 -9.42 31.11
C ARG A 840 27.87 -9.52 32.53
N CYS A 841 27.35 -8.76 33.50
CA CYS A 841 27.78 -8.92 34.89
C CYS A 841 27.39 -10.34 35.40
N PRO A 842 28.17 -11.01 36.25
CA PRO A 842 27.78 -12.35 36.72
C PRO A 842 26.71 -12.35 37.83
N VAL A 843 26.43 -11.19 38.45
CA VAL A 843 25.68 -11.07 39.71
C VAL A 843 24.17 -11.36 39.58
N TRP A 844 23.60 -11.31 38.37
CA TRP A 844 22.18 -11.65 38.13
C TRP A 844 21.87 -13.12 38.38
N THR A 845 22.88 -13.99 38.34
CA THR A 845 22.70 -15.43 38.68
C THR A 845 22.44 -15.64 40.17
N VAL A 846 22.74 -14.65 41.01
CA VAL A 846 22.63 -14.75 42.48
C VAL A 846 21.54 -13.82 43.03
N MET A 847 21.35 -12.62 42.47
CA MET A 847 20.35 -11.65 42.97
C MET A 847 19.61 -10.92 41.83
N PRO A 848 18.40 -11.37 41.42
CA PRO A 848 17.66 -10.76 40.31
C PRO A 848 17.16 -9.34 40.62
N LYS A 849 16.99 -8.95 41.89
CA LYS A 849 16.60 -7.58 42.28
C LYS A 849 17.71 -6.55 42.04
N LEU A 850 18.98 -6.96 42.13
CA LEU A 850 20.11 -6.10 41.79
C LEU A 850 20.10 -5.71 40.30
N ARG A 851 19.33 -6.46 39.48
CA ARG A 851 19.18 -6.16 38.06
C ARG A 851 18.59 -4.80 37.81
N LEU A 852 17.47 -4.57 38.48
CA LEU A 852 16.70 -3.37 38.34
C LEU A 852 17.51 -2.19 38.88
N VAL A 853 18.21 -2.37 40.01
CA VAL A 853 19.07 -1.33 40.60
C VAL A 853 20.19 -0.90 39.65
N LEU A 854 20.89 -1.85 39.00
CA LEU A 854 21.96 -1.52 38.05
C LEU A 854 21.44 -0.89 36.75
N LEU A 855 20.28 -1.33 36.26
CA LEU A 855 19.62 -0.69 35.11
C LEU A 855 19.16 0.73 35.46
N SER A 856 18.60 0.94 36.65
CA SER A 856 18.23 2.26 37.16
C SER A 856 19.45 3.16 37.32
N ALA A 857 20.56 2.65 37.87
CA ALA A 857 21.81 3.40 38.01
C ALA A 857 22.40 3.78 36.63
N ALA A 858 22.35 2.87 35.65
CA ALA A 858 22.76 3.17 34.29
C ALA A 858 21.85 4.21 33.61
N GLY A 859 20.53 4.16 33.86
CA GLY A 859 19.60 5.20 33.41
C GLY A 859 19.90 6.57 34.03
N VAL A 860 20.17 6.63 35.33
CA VAL A 860 20.59 7.86 36.01
C VAL A 860 21.90 8.40 35.42
N PHE A 861 22.87 7.52 35.14
CA PHE A 861 24.13 7.90 34.51
C PHE A 861 23.91 8.52 33.12
N VAL A 862 23.06 7.91 32.28
CA VAL A 862 22.68 8.48 30.97
C VAL A 862 22.11 9.89 31.12
N CYS A 863 21.15 10.08 32.03
CA CYS A 863 20.54 11.39 32.26
C CYS A 863 21.56 12.41 32.78
N ALA A 864 22.49 11.99 33.64
CA ALA A 864 23.56 12.84 34.15
C ALA A 864 24.53 13.26 33.04
N VAL A 865 24.91 12.34 32.13
CA VAL A 865 25.72 12.67 30.96
C VAL A 865 24.99 13.63 30.04
N ALA A 866 23.72 13.38 29.72
CA ALA A 866 22.91 14.28 28.89
C ALA A 866 22.82 15.69 29.49
N PHE A 867 22.55 15.78 30.79
CA PHE A 867 22.48 17.05 31.52
C PHE A 867 23.83 17.78 31.51
N THR A 868 24.94 17.07 31.76
CA THR A 868 26.28 17.67 31.81
C THR A 868 26.73 18.17 30.44
N VAL A 869 26.50 17.38 29.40
CA VAL A 869 26.86 17.74 28.02
C VAL A 869 26.12 19.01 27.60
N GLU A 870 24.84 19.12 27.92
CA GLU A 870 24.02 20.28 27.55
C GLU A 870 24.31 21.51 28.41
N LEU A 871 24.44 21.34 29.74
CA LEU A 871 24.74 22.44 30.65
C LEU A 871 26.08 23.11 30.31
N ALA A 872 27.09 22.33 29.91
CA ALA A 872 28.38 22.87 29.50
C ALA A 872 28.29 23.75 28.24
N GLN A 873 27.28 23.58 27.39
CA GLN A 873 27.09 24.43 26.21
C GLN A 873 26.69 25.88 26.56
N VAL A 874 26.26 26.15 27.80
CA VAL A 874 26.03 27.54 28.28
C VAL A 874 27.31 28.39 28.16
N LEU A 875 28.48 27.76 28.26
CA LEU A 875 29.78 28.41 28.15
C LEU A 875 30.24 28.61 26.69
N LEU A 876 29.54 28.05 25.70
CA LEU A 876 29.90 28.12 24.28
C LEU A 876 29.02 29.15 23.56
N PRO A 877 29.58 30.19 22.92
CA PRO A 877 28.85 31.31 22.38
C PRO A 877 28.07 30.99 21.09
N GLU A 878 28.54 30.01 20.32
CA GLU A 878 27.87 29.54 19.09
C GLU A 878 26.80 28.47 19.36
N LYS A 879 26.57 28.10 20.62
CA LYS A 879 25.63 27.05 21.02
C LYS A 879 24.54 27.62 21.92
N PHE A 880 23.41 26.93 21.91
CA PHE A 880 22.26 27.26 22.74
C PHE A 880 21.90 26.06 23.59
N ALA A 881 22.14 26.16 24.90
CA ALA A 881 21.77 25.12 25.83
C ALA A 881 20.24 25.15 26.09
N ASP A 882 19.59 24.00 26.11
CA ASP A 882 18.13 23.86 26.34
C ASP A 882 17.80 22.60 27.14
N VAL A 883 16.93 22.70 28.15
CA VAL A 883 16.38 21.53 28.87
C VAL A 883 15.71 20.52 27.94
N THR A 884 15.17 20.97 26.81
CA THR A 884 14.61 20.12 25.74
C THR A 884 15.62 19.08 25.28
N ASP A 885 16.87 19.48 25.10
CA ASP A 885 17.92 18.59 24.60
C ASP A 885 18.38 17.59 25.66
N VAL A 886 18.34 17.96 26.94
CA VAL A 886 18.53 17.01 28.05
C VAL A 886 17.44 15.94 28.03
N LEU A 887 16.17 16.33 27.86
CA LEU A 887 15.04 15.39 27.81
C LEU A 887 15.15 14.46 26.60
N LEU A 888 15.47 14.99 25.42
CA LEU A 888 15.63 14.20 24.20
C LEU A 888 16.80 13.22 24.28
N SER A 889 17.97 13.69 24.72
CA SER A 889 19.16 12.86 24.88
C SER A 889 18.99 11.82 26.00
N GLY A 890 18.37 12.19 27.11
CA GLY A 890 17.99 11.26 28.17
C GLY A 890 17.04 10.16 27.68
N THR A 891 16.01 10.54 26.91
CA THR A 891 15.08 9.60 26.29
C THR A 891 15.81 8.64 25.35
N GLY A 892 16.72 9.14 24.53
CA GLY A 892 17.54 8.32 23.63
C GLY A 892 18.35 7.26 24.38
N GLY A 893 19.07 7.64 25.44
CA GLY A 893 19.84 6.66 26.20
C GLY A 893 18.97 5.72 27.04
N LEU A 894 17.78 6.13 27.51
CA LEU A 894 16.82 5.23 28.14
C LEU A 894 16.21 4.23 27.14
N LEU A 895 16.00 4.61 25.88
CA LEU A 895 15.56 3.70 24.81
C LEU A 895 16.63 2.67 24.45
N GLY A 896 17.91 3.04 24.56
CA GLY A 896 19.02 2.11 24.35
C GLY A 896 19.19 1.08 25.46
N LEU A 897 18.73 1.40 26.67
CA LEU A 897 18.94 0.62 27.90
C LEU A 897 17.95 -0.55 28.04
#